data_AF-A0A3B8SJ76-F1
#
_entry.id   AF-A0A3B8SJ76-F1
#
_cell.length_a   1.000
_cell.length_b   1.000
_cell.length_c   1.000
_cell.angle_alpha   90.00
_cell.angle_beta   90.00
_cell.angle_gamma   90.00
#
_symmetry.space_group_name_H-M   'P 1'
#
loop_
_entity.id
_entity.type
_entity.pdbx_description
1 polymer ?
#
loop_
_entity_poly.entity_id
_entity_poly.type
_entity_poly.pdbx_seq_one_letter_code
_entity_poly.pdbx_strand_id
1 'polypeptide(L)'
;MIKTYGTGIFDIDINKKEKIIDYHALEEKYPSLSLDEILNYFKDINYTLTFDEEQLLIRYFGDNDKSYVSAFDIEKEVNILKFGFRRKNKNVPLKKLYKEFLRTRDDYTEEQQLYLETFFFGRKDRKLFRDAYPDSNLYTDNQKLISRLERSYYHIFEYFENNFTKESWIKVKDKYSERFSSDKIEMMDLYFGVNGEPLSRKEIAKIYNMSRREFNGIFEPTLMYAIRLYSGLGRNIDIDKSMYIPYIESPQYNFAPETRELLREFLIEGKSYEELSKKTGLKTTRISNIITAAIRKIDFFRFGISTSLIISEDELNNFFEYAKDKITEEEKELIRLRYISYMEIKEIVELKGIETSKINLLISRFNKMFYGYRIKDVTLTENDLVTEIECHISESILSIREKQFVSFRYGIKNKYNETGEVLSREKIMERLDMNKVAFNNTDRIVKYELKGRKIGINKPDILFIPRDILDSLLEDVHLPISDKEREIICHLFELKGYEYMTLDDLSLKYNELKGSIRVRYHRAIATIYKYLKNEIEGRIDYETDIIPILKYFPLVDRIKLQDFFKNGMTFEEMAKKYGLTVAQVVGNMNRIRISIYDLNSNPNAKKFDFDYYLKAIDNPDLPFYGDLSLAIQIFNLSFGMGVKERMGAPEVVKYLGLDYDPSTINSINSSLMLSVCKLRDGITKQKTFSYDEIRSYYDNNFATIPQYCRNYYDKYFSNVENRRIIKGERAPVSYFIIADLIAATYPNAFKVDTATRDEVIGIIKKYGKDLKKRIKIALMGRFDIREREFMSGKDINHVFKMLYTLDTKRKELDVKSLELKSS
;
A
#
# COMPACT_ATOMS: atom_id res chain seq x y z
N MET A 1 -36.61 -32.57 -24.70
CA MET A 1 -37.63 -32.74 -23.64
C MET A 1 -38.21 -31.39 -23.30
N ILE A 2 -39.36 -31.10 -23.92
CA ILE A 2 -40.22 -29.97 -23.60
C ILE A 2 -40.92 -30.35 -22.31
N LYS A 3 -40.59 -29.69 -21.18
CA LYS A 3 -41.49 -29.69 -20.03
C LYS A 3 -42.66 -28.81 -20.42
N THR A 4 -43.75 -29.49 -20.73
CA THR A 4 -45.13 -29.01 -20.68
C THR A 4 -45.32 -28.01 -19.56
N TYR A 5 -45.38 -26.72 -19.92
CA TYR A 5 -46.26 -25.82 -19.21
C TYR A 5 -47.65 -26.08 -19.78
N GLY A 6 -48.60 -26.39 -18.89
CA GLY A 6 -49.97 -26.74 -19.27
C GLY A 6 -50.64 -25.66 -20.10
N THR A 7 -51.77 -26.01 -20.68
CA THR A 7 -52.65 -25.24 -21.57
C THR A 7 -53.20 -23.91 -21.01
N GLY A 8 -52.65 -23.40 -19.91
CA GLY A 8 -52.89 -22.07 -19.36
C GLY A 8 -51.69 -21.61 -18.53
N ILE A 9 -51.13 -20.44 -18.86
CA ILE A 9 -50.17 -19.74 -18.00
C ILE A 9 -50.91 -18.54 -17.39
N PHE A 10 -51.14 -18.60 -16.09
CA PHE A 10 -51.81 -17.58 -15.29
C PHE A 10 -50.84 -16.43 -14.97
N ASP A 11 -51.08 -15.23 -15.49
CA ASP A 11 -50.62 -13.99 -14.86
C ASP A 11 -51.58 -13.73 -13.69
N ILE A 12 -51.18 -14.09 -12.47
CA ILE A 12 -51.96 -13.81 -11.26
C ILE A 12 -51.83 -12.31 -10.96
N ASP A 13 -52.81 -11.53 -11.39
CA ASP A 13 -53.13 -10.23 -10.83
C ASP A 13 -54.50 -10.35 -10.15
N ILE A 14 -54.49 -10.44 -8.81
CA ILE A 14 -55.62 -10.90 -7.96
C ILE A 14 -56.88 -10.02 -8.10
N ASN A 15 -56.81 -8.89 -8.80
CA ASN A 15 -57.89 -7.89 -8.85
C ASN A 15 -58.52 -7.61 -10.24
N LYS A 16 -58.27 -8.40 -11.29
CA LYS A 16 -58.93 -8.21 -12.61
C LYS A 16 -59.56 -9.50 -13.13
N LYS A 17 -60.87 -9.45 -13.46
CA LYS A 17 -61.60 -10.51 -14.15
C LYS A 17 -60.77 -11.03 -15.34
N GLU A 18 -60.47 -12.33 -15.34
CA GLU A 18 -59.62 -12.98 -16.33
C GLU A 18 -60.16 -12.76 -17.76
N LYS A 19 -59.33 -12.20 -18.64
CA LYS A 19 -59.52 -12.34 -20.09
C LYS A 19 -58.84 -13.64 -20.50
N ILE A 20 -59.61 -14.68 -20.73
CA ILE A 20 -59.11 -15.94 -21.27
C ILE A 20 -58.73 -15.69 -22.75
N ILE A 21 -57.42 -15.65 -23.02
CA ILE A 21 -56.89 -15.59 -24.38
C ILE A 21 -56.78 -17.03 -24.89
N ASP A 22 -57.50 -17.34 -25.96
CA ASP A 22 -57.37 -18.62 -26.67
C ASP A 22 -56.16 -18.58 -27.61
N TYR A 23 -55.00 -18.99 -27.08
CA TYR A 23 -53.75 -18.99 -27.81
C TYR A 23 -53.76 -19.97 -28.99
N HIS A 24 -54.47 -21.10 -28.90
CA HIS A 24 -54.56 -22.07 -30.00
C HIS A 24 -55.33 -21.48 -31.19
N ALA A 25 -56.45 -20.81 -30.94
CA ALA A 25 -57.21 -20.15 -32.01
C ALA A 25 -56.40 -19.04 -32.72
N LEU A 26 -55.59 -18.29 -31.97
CA LEU A 26 -54.70 -17.27 -32.55
C LEU A 26 -53.53 -17.91 -33.31
N GLU A 27 -52.98 -19.00 -32.80
CA GLU A 27 -51.89 -19.76 -33.44
C GLU A 27 -52.35 -20.50 -34.71
N GLU A 28 -53.63 -20.85 -34.87
CA GLU A 28 -54.13 -21.37 -36.15
C GLU A 28 -54.39 -20.24 -37.16
N LYS A 29 -54.86 -19.09 -36.70
CA LYS A 29 -55.32 -17.99 -37.57
C LYS A 29 -54.19 -17.17 -38.17
N TYR A 30 -53.23 -16.75 -37.34
CA TYR A 30 -52.26 -15.71 -37.69
C TYR A 30 -50.98 -16.17 -38.40
N PRO A 31 -50.49 -17.43 -38.32
CA PRO A 31 -49.26 -17.83 -39.02
C PRO A 31 -49.38 -17.90 -40.54
N SER A 32 -50.60 -17.85 -41.08
CA SER A 32 -50.85 -17.78 -42.53
C SER A 32 -50.66 -16.38 -43.12
N LEU A 33 -50.52 -15.36 -42.26
CA LEU A 33 -50.39 -13.97 -42.64
C LEU A 33 -48.92 -13.52 -42.63
N SER A 34 -48.57 -12.69 -43.61
CA SER A 34 -47.29 -11.99 -43.68
C SER A 34 -47.20 -10.88 -42.61
N LEU A 35 -45.96 -10.49 -42.27
CA LEU A 35 -45.71 -9.36 -41.38
C LEU A 35 -46.42 -8.08 -41.88
N ASP A 36 -46.39 -7.82 -43.18
CA ASP A 36 -47.05 -6.64 -43.78
C ASP A 36 -48.58 -6.69 -43.61
N GLU A 37 -49.20 -7.85 -43.77
CA GLU A 37 -50.64 -8.03 -43.53
C GLU A 37 -51.01 -7.79 -42.07
N ILE A 38 -50.19 -8.28 -41.13
CA ILE A 38 -50.42 -8.09 -39.69
C ILE A 38 -50.25 -6.61 -39.31
N LEU A 39 -49.19 -5.95 -39.78
CA LEU A 39 -48.97 -4.53 -39.54
C LEU A 39 -50.08 -3.67 -40.17
N ASN A 40 -50.58 -4.04 -41.35
CA ASN A 40 -51.73 -3.37 -41.97
C ASN A 40 -53.01 -3.58 -41.16
N TYR A 41 -53.24 -4.77 -40.62
CA TYR A 41 -54.41 -5.01 -39.76
C TYR A 41 -54.37 -4.15 -38.49
N PHE A 42 -53.21 -3.93 -37.86
CA PHE A 42 -53.09 -2.99 -36.74
C PHE A 42 -53.37 -1.53 -37.15
N LYS A 43 -52.96 -1.13 -38.36
CA LYS A 43 -53.30 0.20 -38.92
C LYS A 43 -54.79 0.35 -39.19
N ASP A 44 -55.44 -0.67 -39.77
CA ASP A 44 -56.87 -0.65 -40.11
C ASP A 44 -57.76 -0.40 -38.87
N ILE A 45 -57.32 -0.86 -37.70
CA ILE A 45 -58.02 -0.66 -36.43
C ILE A 45 -57.55 0.57 -35.65
N ASN A 46 -56.74 1.45 -36.27
CA ASN A 46 -56.10 2.61 -35.63
C ASN A 46 -55.38 2.25 -34.31
N TYR A 47 -54.69 1.11 -34.26
CA TYR A 47 -53.87 0.72 -33.12
C TYR A 47 -52.40 1.04 -33.38
N THR A 48 -51.85 1.98 -32.61
CA THR A 48 -50.44 2.36 -32.70
C THR A 48 -49.58 1.39 -31.90
N LEU A 49 -48.72 0.63 -32.59
CA LEU A 49 -47.70 -0.21 -31.96
C LEU A 49 -46.54 0.65 -31.44
N THR A 50 -46.02 0.30 -30.27
CA THR A 50 -44.74 0.83 -29.80
C THR A 50 -43.57 0.24 -30.59
N PHE A 51 -42.39 0.89 -30.55
CA PHE A 51 -41.19 0.38 -31.21
C PHE A 51 -40.85 -1.05 -30.76
N ASP A 52 -40.95 -1.35 -29.47
CA ASP A 52 -40.66 -2.67 -28.92
C ASP A 52 -41.67 -3.73 -29.40
N GLU A 53 -42.95 -3.38 -29.48
CA GLU A 53 -44.02 -4.25 -30.00
C GLU A 53 -43.83 -4.53 -31.50
N GLU A 54 -43.47 -3.51 -32.29
CA GLU A 54 -43.15 -3.66 -33.70
C GLU A 54 -41.92 -4.57 -33.90
N GLN A 55 -40.85 -4.38 -33.11
CA GLN A 55 -39.68 -5.27 -33.13
C GLN A 55 -40.02 -6.71 -32.74
N LEU A 56 -40.96 -6.93 -31.81
CA LEU A 56 -41.43 -8.27 -31.43
C LEU A 56 -42.19 -8.93 -32.58
N LEU A 57 -43.05 -8.20 -33.28
CA LEU A 57 -43.76 -8.69 -34.46
C LEU A 57 -42.79 -8.99 -35.62
N ILE A 58 -41.81 -8.12 -35.87
CA ILE A 58 -40.75 -8.35 -36.86
C ILE A 58 -39.97 -9.64 -36.54
N ARG A 59 -39.59 -9.85 -35.27
CA ARG A 59 -38.87 -11.09 -34.87
C ARG A 59 -39.74 -12.35 -34.97
N TYR A 60 -41.06 -12.21 -34.80
CA TYR A 60 -41.98 -13.34 -34.80
C TYR A 60 -42.45 -13.74 -36.21
N PHE A 61 -42.81 -12.76 -37.04
CA PHE A 61 -43.39 -12.95 -38.38
C PHE A 61 -42.43 -12.61 -39.52
N GLY A 62 -41.38 -11.84 -39.28
CA GLY A 62 -40.43 -11.42 -40.30
C GLY A 62 -39.58 -12.58 -40.83
N ASP A 63 -39.25 -12.49 -42.12
CA ASP A 63 -38.30 -13.38 -42.75
C ASP A 63 -36.86 -12.99 -42.38
N ASN A 64 -35.96 -13.97 -42.41
CA ASN A 64 -34.55 -13.67 -42.22
C ASN A 64 -33.99 -12.99 -43.48
N ASP A 65 -33.24 -11.90 -43.29
CA ASP A 65 -32.42 -11.32 -44.35
C ASP A 65 -31.55 -12.41 -45.00
N LYS A 66 -31.53 -12.48 -46.33
CA LYS A 66 -30.65 -13.43 -47.04
C LYS A 66 -29.24 -12.84 -47.10
N SER A 67 -28.34 -13.32 -46.24
CA SER A 67 -26.91 -12.99 -46.31
C SER A 67 -26.16 -14.04 -47.11
N TYR A 68 -25.54 -13.64 -48.24
CA TYR A 68 -24.65 -14.54 -48.99
C TYR A 68 -23.29 -14.66 -48.29
N VAL A 69 -23.04 -15.81 -47.67
CA VAL A 69 -21.76 -16.18 -47.05
C VAL A 69 -21.37 -17.56 -47.56
N SER A 70 -20.09 -17.80 -47.85
CA SER A 70 -19.61 -19.11 -48.29
C SER A 70 -19.81 -20.20 -47.21
N ALA A 71 -19.99 -21.46 -47.62
CA ALA A 71 -20.13 -22.58 -46.68
C ALA A 71 -18.89 -22.68 -45.76
N PHE A 72 -17.70 -22.58 -46.34
CA PHE A 72 -16.44 -22.60 -45.60
C PHE A 72 -16.35 -21.49 -44.54
N ASP A 73 -16.80 -20.26 -44.82
CA ASP A 73 -16.77 -19.18 -43.82
C ASP A 73 -17.71 -19.42 -42.63
N ILE A 74 -18.84 -20.08 -42.87
CA ILE A 74 -19.78 -20.51 -41.84
C ILE A 74 -19.15 -21.63 -41.01
N GLU A 75 -18.67 -22.69 -41.66
CA GLU A 75 -18.03 -23.84 -41.01
C GLU A 75 -16.83 -23.41 -40.17
N LYS A 76 -15.95 -22.58 -40.73
CA LYS A 76 -14.79 -22.01 -40.03
C LYS A 76 -15.20 -21.31 -38.74
N GLU A 77 -16.15 -20.37 -38.80
CA GLU A 77 -16.54 -19.60 -37.60
C GLU A 77 -17.23 -20.50 -36.56
N VAL A 78 -18.14 -21.40 -37.00
CA VAL A 78 -18.86 -22.33 -36.13
C VAL A 78 -17.91 -23.33 -35.48
N ASN A 79 -17.02 -23.95 -36.24
CA ASN A 79 -16.08 -24.96 -35.72
C ASN A 79 -15.04 -24.35 -34.79
N ILE A 80 -14.49 -23.18 -35.13
CA ILE A 80 -13.57 -22.45 -34.24
C ILE A 80 -14.25 -22.15 -32.89
N LEU A 81 -15.54 -21.81 -32.88
CA LEU A 81 -16.33 -21.65 -31.66
C LEU A 81 -16.61 -22.97 -30.94
N LYS A 82 -17.09 -23.98 -31.69
CA LYS A 82 -17.53 -25.29 -31.18
C LYS A 82 -16.40 -26.00 -30.43
N PHE A 83 -15.18 -25.96 -30.97
CA PHE A 83 -14.01 -26.63 -30.40
C PHE A 83 -13.14 -25.72 -29.51
N GLY A 84 -13.53 -24.46 -29.31
CA GLY A 84 -12.85 -23.55 -28.37
C GLY A 84 -11.53 -22.97 -28.90
N PHE A 85 -11.33 -22.91 -30.22
CA PHE A 85 -10.18 -22.25 -30.86
C PHE A 85 -10.40 -20.74 -31.08
N ARG A 86 -11.60 -20.23 -30.77
CA ARG A 86 -11.88 -18.80 -30.89
C ARG A 86 -11.05 -18.02 -29.88
N ARG A 87 -10.43 -16.93 -30.35
CA ARG A 87 -9.81 -15.92 -29.50
C ARG A 87 -10.88 -15.17 -28.69
N LYS A 88 -11.29 -15.71 -27.53
CA LYS A 88 -11.95 -14.89 -26.51
C LYS A 88 -10.85 -14.16 -25.72
N ASN A 89 -10.96 -12.83 -25.64
CA ASN A 89 -10.22 -11.97 -24.70
C ASN A 89 -8.68 -12.15 -24.66
N LYS A 90 -7.93 -11.98 -25.78
CA LYS A 90 -6.44 -12.01 -25.75
C LYS A 90 -5.85 -10.97 -24.79
N ASN A 91 -6.52 -9.83 -24.67
CA ASN A 91 -6.02 -8.67 -23.96
C ASN A 91 -6.92 -8.33 -22.78
N VAL A 92 -6.33 -7.58 -21.83
CA VAL A 92 -7.09 -6.90 -20.77
C VAL A 92 -8.22 -6.07 -21.41
N PRO A 93 -9.42 -5.99 -20.81
CA PRO A 93 -10.54 -5.25 -21.40
C PRO A 93 -10.16 -3.82 -21.81
N LEU A 94 -10.49 -3.43 -23.05
CA LEU A 94 -10.06 -2.14 -23.64
C LEU A 94 -10.43 -0.93 -22.78
N LYS A 95 -11.59 -0.95 -22.11
CA LYS A 95 -12.01 0.11 -21.19
C LYS A 95 -11.01 0.31 -20.04
N LYS A 96 -10.48 -0.80 -19.49
CA LYS A 96 -9.47 -0.75 -18.41
C LYS A 96 -8.13 -0.25 -18.93
N LEU A 97 -7.69 -0.75 -20.09
CA LEU A 97 -6.44 -0.33 -20.73
C LEU A 97 -6.46 1.13 -21.18
N TYR A 98 -7.62 1.65 -21.60
CA TYR A 98 -7.74 3.06 -21.99
C TYR A 98 -7.56 4.00 -20.79
N LYS A 99 -8.13 3.64 -19.62
CA LYS A 99 -7.89 4.41 -18.38
C LYS A 99 -6.41 4.42 -18.01
N GLU A 100 -5.75 3.28 -18.15
CA GLU A 100 -4.30 3.18 -17.90
C GLU A 100 -3.47 4.01 -18.89
N PHE A 101 -3.83 3.94 -20.18
CA PHE A 101 -3.18 4.73 -21.22
C PHE A 101 -3.29 6.22 -20.94
N LEU A 102 -4.45 6.72 -20.51
CA LEU A 102 -4.59 8.13 -20.14
C LEU A 102 -3.72 8.53 -18.96
N ARG A 103 -3.52 7.64 -17.98
CA ARG A 103 -2.65 7.86 -16.81
C ARG A 103 -1.16 7.90 -17.18
N THR A 104 -0.77 7.10 -18.18
CA THR A 104 0.62 6.88 -18.59
C THR A 104 0.91 7.40 -19.99
N ARG A 105 0.09 8.33 -20.47
CA ARG A 105 0.10 8.76 -21.88
C ARG A 105 1.46 9.31 -22.29
N ASP A 106 2.09 10.04 -21.38
CA ASP A 106 3.36 10.72 -21.60
C ASP A 106 4.54 9.76 -21.67
N ASP A 107 4.37 8.50 -21.27
CA ASP A 107 5.38 7.45 -21.44
C ASP A 107 5.50 6.94 -22.89
N TYR A 108 4.58 7.33 -23.78
CA TYR A 108 4.51 6.89 -25.17
C TYR A 108 4.88 8.02 -26.14
N THR A 109 5.57 7.68 -27.24
CA THR A 109 5.86 8.64 -28.30
C THR A 109 4.56 9.10 -29.00
N GLU A 110 4.57 10.26 -29.65
CA GLU A 110 3.41 10.78 -30.38
C GLU A 110 2.85 9.77 -31.40
N GLU A 111 3.75 9.10 -32.15
CA GLU A 111 3.41 8.01 -33.06
C GLU A 111 2.67 6.87 -32.34
N GLN A 112 3.18 6.42 -31.19
CA GLN A 112 2.57 5.34 -30.40
C GLN A 112 1.21 5.75 -29.82
N GLN A 113 1.10 6.98 -29.31
CA GLN A 113 -0.15 7.53 -28.79
C GLN A 113 -1.22 7.54 -29.88
N LEU A 114 -0.90 8.11 -31.06
CA LEU A 114 -1.84 8.21 -32.18
C LEU A 114 -2.23 6.82 -32.71
N TYR A 115 -1.30 5.86 -32.76
CA TYR A 115 -1.62 4.47 -33.11
C TYR A 115 -2.61 3.84 -32.14
N LEU A 116 -2.38 3.98 -30.83
CA LEU A 116 -3.25 3.45 -29.79
C LEU A 116 -4.66 4.07 -29.88
N GLU A 117 -4.75 5.39 -30.03
CA GLU A 117 -6.04 6.09 -30.11
C GLU A 117 -6.83 5.74 -31.38
N THR A 118 -6.17 5.50 -32.50
CA THR A 118 -6.82 5.25 -33.80
C THR A 118 -7.07 3.75 -34.06
N PHE A 119 -6.05 2.91 -33.97
CA PHE A 119 -6.12 1.49 -34.34
C PHE A 119 -6.51 0.58 -33.18
N PHE A 120 -6.02 0.84 -31.97
CA PHE A 120 -6.24 -0.06 -30.83
C PHE A 120 -7.53 0.23 -30.06
N PHE A 121 -7.77 1.49 -29.72
CA PHE A 121 -8.97 1.93 -28.98
C PHE A 121 -10.11 2.40 -29.89
N GLY A 122 -9.82 2.79 -31.12
CA GLY A 122 -10.83 3.28 -32.07
C GLY A 122 -11.51 4.58 -31.63
N ARG A 123 -10.80 5.46 -30.93
CA ARG A 123 -11.28 6.78 -30.47
C ARG A 123 -11.14 7.88 -31.51
N LYS A 124 -10.22 7.70 -32.46
CA LYS A 124 -9.92 8.62 -33.56
C LYS A 124 -9.97 7.90 -34.90
N ASP A 125 -10.14 8.66 -35.98
CA ASP A 125 -10.12 8.12 -37.34
C ASP A 125 -8.74 7.54 -37.69
N ARG A 126 -8.71 6.33 -38.25
CA ARG A 126 -7.50 5.65 -38.73
C ARG A 126 -6.77 6.44 -39.82
N LYS A 127 -7.49 7.28 -40.57
CA LYS A 127 -6.90 8.14 -41.60
C LYS A 127 -5.83 9.08 -41.02
N LEU A 128 -6.07 9.64 -39.82
CA LEU A 128 -5.13 10.54 -39.15
C LEU A 128 -3.75 9.91 -38.95
N PHE A 129 -3.71 8.63 -38.56
CA PHE A 129 -2.46 7.91 -38.38
C PHE A 129 -1.80 7.56 -39.72
N ARG A 130 -2.59 7.18 -40.73
CA ARG A 130 -2.07 6.87 -42.08
C ARG A 130 -1.42 8.07 -42.76
N ASP A 131 -2.01 9.25 -42.58
CA ASP A 131 -1.52 10.48 -43.18
C ASP A 131 -0.27 10.99 -42.44
N ALA A 132 -0.22 10.88 -41.12
CA ALA A 132 0.93 11.32 -40.32
C ALA A 132 2.12 10.34 -40.33
N TYR A 133 1.86 9.03 -40.37
CA TYR A 133 2.86 7.96 -40.28
C TYR A 133 2.58 6.83 -41.29
N PRO A 134 2.74 7.08 -42.60
CA PRO A 134 2.45 6.10 -43.65
C PRO A 134 3.35 4.86 -43.60
N ASP A 135 4.62 5.01 -43.20
CA ASP A 135 5.63 3.94 -43.19
C ASP A 135 5.90 3.35 -41.79
N SER A 136 4.97 3.54 -40.84
CA SER A 136 5.16 3.10 -39.46
C SER A 136 5.34 1.59 -39.33
N ASN A 137 6.34 1.17 -38.55
CA ASN A 137 6.52 -0.24 -38.18
C ASN A 137 5.36 -0.77 -37.30
N LEU A 138 4.56 0.10 -36.68
CA LEU A 138 3.43 -0.29 -35.84
C LEU A 138 2.29 -0.97 -36.62
N TYR A 139 2.24 -0.84 -37.95
CA TYR A 139 1.32 -1.65 -38.77
C TYR A 139 1.60 -3.15 -38.64
N THR A 140 2.84 -3.53 -38.35
CA THR A 140 3.26 -4.94 -38.31
C THR A 140 3.77 -5.39 -36.93
N ASP A 141 4.32 -4.50 -36.10
CA ASP A 141 4.91 -4.83 -34.78
C ASP A 141 4.20 -4.12 -33.60
N ASN A 142 2.85 -4.08 -33.61
CA ASN A 142 2.07 -3.47 -32.53
C ASN A 142 2.04 -4.26 -31.22
N GLN A 143 2.39 -5.54 -31.23
CA GLN A 143 2.25 -6.40 -30.04
C GLN A 143 3.15 -5.94 -28.90
N LYS A 144 4.34 -5.41 -29.20
CA LYS A 144 5.24 -4.83 -28.19
C LYS A 144 4.61 -3.62 -27.49
N LEU A 145 3.95 -2.76 -28.26
CA LEU A 145 3.26 -1.57 -27.74
C LEU A 145 2.07 -1.95 -26.86
N ILE A 146 1.26 -2.92 -27.30
CA ILE A 146 0.13 -3.44 -26.53
C ILE A 146 0.63 -4.12 -25.25
N SER A 147 1.65 -4.98 -25.34
CA SER A 147 2.24 -5.65 -24.17
C SER A 147 2.82 -4.66 -23.17
N ARG A 148 3.45 -3.57 -23.65
CA ARG A 148 3.93 -2.48 -22.79
C ARG A 148 2.77 -1.86 -22.00
N LEU A 149 1.66 -1.54 -22.66
CA LEU A 149 0.49 -0.99 -21.99
C LEU A 149 -0.14 -1.97 -20.98
N GLU A 150 -0.22 -3.26 -21.31
CA GLU A 150 -0.74 -4.27 -20.38
C GLU A 150 0.18 -4.48 -19.17
N ARG A 151 1.51 -4.43 -19.36
CA ARG A 151 2.49 -4.48 -18.25
C ARG A 151 2.38 -3.26 -17.34
N SER A 152 2.13 -2.08 -17.91
CA SER A 152 1.84 -0.85 -17.15
C SER A 152 0.58 -1.01 -16.31
N TYR A 153 -0.51 -1.54 -16.90
CA TYR A 153 -1.76 -1.81 -16.19
C TYR A 153 -1.61 -2.75 -14.99
N TYR A 154 -0.66 -3.68 -15.02
CA TYR A 154 -0.34 -4.61 -13.92
C TYR A 154 0.90 -4.21 -13.10
N HIS A 155 1.49 -3.03 -13.34
CA HIS A 155 2.69 -2.54 -12.63
C HIS A 155 3.88 -3.50 -12.70
N ILE A 156 4.05 -4.23 -13.81
CA ILE A 156 5.12 -5.24 -13.94
C ILE A 156 6.49 -4.58 -14.05
N PHE A 157 6.60 -3.38 -14.61
CA PHE A 157 7.87 -2.65 -14.77
C PHE A 157 8.54 -2.32 -13.43
N GLU A 158 7.74 -2.12 -12.38
CA GLU A 158 8.20 -1.78 -11.03
C GLU A 158 9.09 -2.86 -10.39
N TYR A 159 9.04 -4.09 -10.92
CA TYR A 159 9.87 -5.21 -10.46
C TYR A 159 11.25 -5.27 -11.13
N PHE A 160 11.48 -4.46 -12.17
CA PHE A 160 12.72 -4.46 -12.97
C PHE A 160 13.40 -3.09 -13.02
N GLU A 161 12.70 -2.00 -12.68
CA GLU A 161 13.22 -0.62 -12.64
C GLU A 161 13.16 -0.07 -11.20
N ASN A 162 14.16 0.72 -10.78
CA ASN A 162 14.16 1.37 -9.47
C ASN A 162 13.01 2.40 -9.42
N ASN A 163 11.95 2.06 -8.68
CA ASN A 163 10.66 2.74 -8.72
C ASN A 163 10.61 4.03 -7.87
N PHE A 164 11.57 4.93 -8.06
CA PHE A 164 11.58 6.23 -7.38
C PHE A 164 10.69 7.22 -8.14
N THR A 165 9.51 7.48 -7.60
CA THR A 165 8.45 8.25 -8.25
C THR A 165 8.48 9.74 -7.89
N LYS A 166 7.68 10.56 -8.59
CA LYS A 166 7.42 11.96 -8.22
C LYS A 166 6.91 12.07 -6.79
N GLU A 167 5.97 11.21 -6.39
CA GLU A 167 5.42 11.19 -5.04
C GLU A 167 6.49 10.83 -4.01
N SER A 168 7.38 9.88 -4.33
CA SER A 168 8.54 9.55 -3.50
C SER A 168 9.49 10.74 -3.35
N TRP A 169 9.74 11.48 -4.44
CA TRP A 169 10.55 12.70 -4.41
C TRP A 169 9.91 13.81 -3.58
N ILE A 170 8.61 14.07 -3.72
CA ILE A 170 7.89 15.08 -2.92
C ILE A 170 8.00 14.75 -1.44
N LYS A 171 7.80 13.49 -1.03
CA LYS A 171 8.00 13.07 0.37
C LYS A 171 9.43 13.34 0.87
N VAL A 172 10.44 13.07 0.04
CA VAL A 172 11.84 13.37 0.39
C VAL A 172 12.04 14.87 0.51
N LYS A 173 11.51 15.65 -0.43
CA LYS A 173 11.63 17.10 -0.45
C LYS A 173 10.96 17.72 0.78
N ASP A 174 9.74 17.31 1.12
CA ASP A 174 8.99 17.86 2.26
C ASP A 174 9.70 17.59 3.58
N LYS A 175 10.33 16.40 3.73
CA LYS A 175 10.99 15.98 4.97
C LYS A 175 12.47 16.38 5.05
N TYR A 176 13.15 16.55 3.92
CA TYR A 176 14.61 16.67 3.84
C TYR A 176 15.10 17.77 2.88
N SER A 177 14.27 18.77 2.56
CA SER A 177 14.64 19.86 1.64
C SER A 177 15.96 20.53 2.02
N GLU A 178 16.24 20.67 3.32
CA GLU A 178 17.46 21.27 3.86
C GLU A 178 18.74 20.49 3.54
N ARG A 179 18.63 19.25 3.04
CA ARG A 179 19.76 18.40 2.65
C ARG A 179 20.21 18.56 1.21
N PHE A 180 19.43 19.29 0.41
CA PHE A 180 19.71 19.52 -0.98
C PHE A 180 19.98 21.01 -1.19
N SER A 181 20.92 21.35 -2.07
CA SER A 181 21.02 22.73 -2.55
C SER A 181 19.78 23.09 -3.37
N SER A 182 19.45 24.38 -3.45
CA SER A 182 18.36 24.91 -4.28
C SER A 182 18.38 24.30 -5.69
N ASP A 183 19.56 24.28 -6.31
CA ASP A 183 19.73 23.83 -7.70
C ASP A 183 19.46 22.33 -7.85
N LYS A 184 19.82 21.52 -6.83
CA LYS A 184 19.53 20.08 -6.84
C LYS A 184 18.04 19.81 -6.69
N ILE A 185 17.35 20.59 -5.85
CA ILE A 185 15.90 20.49 -5.70
C ILE A 185 15.23 20.85 -7.02
N GLU A 186 15.61 21.96 -7.64
CA GLU A 186 15.04 22.43 -8.90
C GLU A 186 15.29 21.43 -10.04
N MET A 187 16.50 20.87 -10.18
CA MET A 187 16.79 19.82 -11.16
C MET A 187 15.90 18.58 -10.98
N MET A 188 15.67 18.17 -9.73
CA MET A 188 14.83 17.02 -9.41
C MET A 188 13.34 17.34 -9.64
N ASP A 189 12.89 18.54 -9.27
CA ASP A 189 11.53 19.01 -9.54
C ASP A 189 11.22 19.07 -11.03
N LEU A 190 12.15 19.57 -11.85
CA LEU A 190 12.02 19.57 -13.32
C LEU A 190 11.99 18.15 -13.89
N TYR A 191 12.81 17.24 -13.37
CA TYR A 191 12.83 15.85 -13.82
C TYR A 191 11.54 15.09 -13.45
N PHE A 192 11.00 15.33 -12.25
CA PHE A 192 9.78 14.70 -11.76
C PHE A 192 8.50 15.48 -12.08
N GLY A 193 8.60 16.68 -12.69
CA GLY A 193 7.45 17.52 -13.01
C GLY A 193 6.72 18.05 -11.77
N VAL A 194 7.43 18.42 -10.70
CA VAL A 194 6.84 19.04 -9.50
C VAL A 194 6.48 20.49 -9.86
N ASN A 195 5.19 20.73 -10.17
CA ASN A 195 4.61 21.99 -10.67
C ASN A 195 4.75 22.27 -12.18
N GLY A 196 5.02 21.26 -12.99
CA GLY A 196 5.08 21.38 -14.45
C GLY A 196 5.18 20.05 -15.17
N GLU A 197 5.36 20.09 -16.48
CA GLU A 197 5.67 18.91 -17.30
C GLU A 197 7.08 18.40 -16.97
N PRO A 198 7.29 17.07 -16.86
CA PRO A 198 8.60 16.50 -16.61
C PRO A 198 9.52 16.73 -17.81
N LEU A 199 10.75 17.17 -17.53
CA LEU A 199 11.77 17.40 -18.55
C LEU A 199 12.77 16.25 -18.62
N SER A 200 13.23 15.95 -19.82
CA SER A 200 14.32 15.00 -20.00
C SER A 200 15.62 15.57 -19.43
N ARG A 201 16.54 14.69 -19.00
CA ARG A 201 17.88 15.08 -18.54
C ARG A 201 18.65 15.95 -19.54
N LYS A 202 18.36 15.80 -20.84
CA LYS A 202 18.97 16.61 -21.91
C LYS A 202 18.41 18.03 -21.93
N GLU A 203 17.12 18.20 -21.69
CA GLU A 203 16.47 19.51 -21.60
C GLU A 203 16.92 20.24 -20.34
N ILE A 204 16.97 19.55 -19.20
CA ILE A 204 17.45 20.12 -17.95
C ILE A 204 18.93 20.54 -18.08
N ALA A 205 19.80 19.70 -18.65
CA ALA A 205 21.19 20.07 -18.87
C ALA A 205 21.35 21.34 -19.74
N LYS A 206 20.45 21.58 -20.70
CA LYS A 206 20.43 22.82 -21.49
C LYS A 206 20.02 24.03 -20.65
N ILE A 207 19.04 23.89 -19.76
CA ILE A 207 18.59 24.97 -18.86
C ILE A 207 19.76 25.45 -17.99
N TYR A 208 20.56 24.52 -17.45
CA TYR A 208 21.73 24.84 -16.63
C TYR A 208 23.02 25.06 -17.44
N ASN A 209 22.92 25.15 -18.76
CA ASN A 209 24.03 25.42 -19.68
C ASN A 209 25.26 24.51 -19.48
N MET A 210 25.01 23.23 -19.26
CA MET A 210 26.03 22.22 -18.95
C MET A 210 25.96 21.03 -19.91
N SER A 211 27.08 20.32 -20.10
CA SER A 211 27.08 19.12 -20.92
C SER A 211 26.29 17.99 -20.24
N ARG A 212 25.74 17.07 -21.04
CA ARG A 212 24.98 15.91 -20.51
C ARG A 212 25.81 15.06 -19.54
N ARG A 213 27.13 14.99 -19.73
CA ARG A 213 28.04 14.23 -18.87
C ARG A 213 28.20 14.91 -17.51
N GLU A 214 28.37 16.23 -17.49
CA GLU A 214 28.47 17.02 -16.25
C GLU A 214 27.15 16.99 -15.48
N PHE A 215 26.02 17.19 -16.17
CA PHE A 215 24.70 17.09 -15.56
C PHE A 215 24.48 15.71 -14.92
N ASN A 216 24.72 14.62 -15.65
CA ASN A 216 24.57 13.26 -15.09
C ASN A 216 25.51 13.01 -13.91
N GLY A 217 26.71 13.62 -13.90
CA GLY A 217 27.66 13.54 -12.79
C GLY A 217 27.13 14.16 -11.49
N ILE A 218 26.19 15.10 -11.56
CA ILE A 218 25.56 15.75 -10.40
C ILE A 218 24.20 15.10 -10.09
N PHE A 219 23.41 14.85 -11.14
CA PHE A 219 22.04 14.37 -11.05
C PHE A 219 21.96 12.93 -10.52
N GLU A 220 22.77 12.00 -11.05
CA GLU A 220 22.68 10.60 -10.62
C GLU A 220 23.02 10.40 -9.14
N PRO A 221 24.09 11.01 -8.60
CA PRO A 221 24.35 10.98 -7.17
C PRO A 221 23.23 11.60 -6.34
N THR A 222 22.60 12.68 -6.83
CA THR A 222 21.49 13.36 -6.15
C THR A 222 20.25 12.47 -6.11
N LEU A 223 19.88 11.87 -7.24
CA LEU A 223 18.79 10.89 -7.34
C LEU A 223 19.04 9.69 -6.43
N MET A 224 20.24 9.13 -6.46
CA MET A 224 20.62 8.02 -5.58
C MET A 224 20.60 8.41 -4.10
N TYR A 225 20.97 9.64 -3.76
CA TYR A 225 20.89 10.16 -2.40
C TYR A 225 19.44 10.37 -1.95
N ALA A 226 18.57 10.89 -2.82
CA ALA A 226 17.13 11.01 -2.57
C ALA A 226 16.49 9.64 -2.38
N ILE A 227 16.82 8.66 -3.22
CA ILE A 227 16.42 7.26 -3.06
C ILE A 227 16.89 6.73 -1.70
N ARG A 228 18.12 7.04 -1.29
CA ARG A 228 18.64 6.63 0.02
C ARG A 228 17.87 7.26 1.20
N LEU A 229 17.54 8.54 1.12
CA LEU A 229 16.74 9.21 2.14
C LEU A 229 15.33 8.63 2.20
N TYR A 230 14.69 8.44 1.05
CA TYR A 230 13.37 7.78 0.95
C TYR A 230 13.35 6.38 1.54
N SER A 231 14.44 5.63 1.32
CA SER A 231 14.58 4.24 1.76
C SER A 231 15.16 4.09 3.16
N GLY A 232 15.45 5.18 3.87
CA GLY A 232 16.11 5.14 5.18
C GLY A 232 17.52 4.53 5.15
N LEU A 233 18.18 4.48 3.98
CA LEU A 233 19.56 3.97 3.78
C LEU A 233 20.65 4.90 4.37
N GLY A 234 20.26 5.97 5.08
CA GLY A 234 21.19 6.85 5.77
C GLY A 234 21.92 6.09 6.89
N ARG A 235 23.25 5.98 6.80
CA ARG A 235 24.09 5.50 7.93
C ARG A 235 24.11 6.48 9.11
N ASN A 236 23.58 7.68 8.94
CA ASN A 236 23.61 8.74 9.92
C ASN A 236 22.25 8.81 10.63
N ILE A 237 22.30 8.86 11.96
CA ILE A 237 21.13 9.15 12.79
C ILE A 237 20.55 10.49 12.31
N ASP A 238 19.31 10.43 11.85
CA ASP A 238 18.60 11.56 11.28
C ASP A 238 18.14 12.49 12.41
N ILE A 239 18.83 13.62 12.58
CA ILE A 239 18.60 14.56 13.69
C ILE A 239 18.22 15.90 13.07
N ASP A 240 16.99 16.37 13.31
CA ASP A 240 16.58 17.72 12.97
C ASP A 240 17.38 18.71 13.83
N LYS A 241 18.46 19.25 13.27
CA LYS A 241 19.42 20.11 13.98
C LYS A 241 18.74 21.32 14.62
N SER A 242 17.77 21.91 13.94
CA SER A 242 17.10 23.15 14.38
C SER A 242 16.45 23.00 15.76
N MET A 243 15.94 21.81 16.04
CA MET A 243 15.28 21.43 17.29
C MET A 243 16.24 21.33 18.48
N TYR A 244 17.53 21.00 18.24
CA TYR A 244 18.52 20.77 19.30
C TYR A 244 19.41 21.97 19.56
N ILE A 245 19.61 22.87 18.57
CA ILE A 245 20.48 24.05 18.67
C ILE A 245 20.18 24.94 19.90
N PRO A 246 18.91 25.30 20.21
CA PRO A 246 18.62 26.15 21.36
C PRO A 246 19.10 25.58 22.71
N TYR A 247 19.19 24.25 22.82
CA TYR A 247 19.64 23.56 24.03
C TYR A 247 21.17 23.54 24.15
N ILE A 248 21.89 23.74 23.04
CA ILE A 248 23.36 23.76 22.99
C ILE A 248 23.85 25.18 23.23
N GLU A 249 23.19 26.16 22.63
CA GLU A 249 23.55 27.59 22.75
C GLU A 249 23.17 28.16 24.12
N SER A 250 22.07 27.69 24.72
CA SER A 250 21.66 28.16 26.04
C SER A 250 22.47 27.50 27.15
N PRO A 251 23.23 28.26 27.95
CA PRO A 251 24.07 27.70 29.01
C PRO A 251 23.27 27.06 30.15
N GLN A 252 21.97 27.38 30.28
CA GLN A 252 21.07 26.87 31.31
C GLN A 252 20.92 25.33 31.30
N TYR A 253 21.15 24.68 30.17
CA TYR A 253 21.10 23.22 30.05
C TYR A 253 22.47 22.63 30.33
N ASN A 254 22.66 22.04 31.51
CA ASN A 254 23.98 21.57 31.92
C ASN A 254 24.50 20.43 31.03
N PHE A 255 25.63 20.66 30.35
CA PHE A 255 26.41 19.67 29.61
C PHE A 255 27.87 19.77 30.06
N ALA A 256 28.60 18.65 30.02
CA ALA A 256 30.06 18.71 30.16
C ALA A 256 30.65 19.59 29.03
N PRO A 257 31.65 20.45 29.29
CA PRO A 257 32.19 21.39 28.29
C PRO A 257 32.59 20.70 26.98
N GLU A 258 33.32 19.59 27.08
CA GLU A 258 33.74 18.78 25.94
C GLU A 258 32.54 18.24 25.13
N THR A 259 31.44 17.89 25.80
CA THR A 259 30.22 17.40 25.13
C THR A 259 29.48 18.54 24.43
N ARG A 260 29.42 19.74 25.04
CA ARG A 260 28.79 20.91 24.42
C ARG A 260 29.57 21.38 23.20
N GLU A 261 30.89 21.39 23.29
CA GLU A 261 31.77 21.73 22.15
C GLU A 261 31.58 20.73 21.00
N LEU A 262 31.64 19.42 21.28
CA LEU A 262 31.39 18.38 20.27
C LEU A 262 30.00 18.50 19.63
N LEU A 263 28.97 18.82 20.42
CA LEU A 263 27.62 19.05 19.89
C LEU A 263 27.54 20.28 18.99
N ARG A 264 28.20 21.39 19.37
CA ARG A 264 28.28 22.60 18.54
C ARG A 264 28.98 22.30 17.22
N GLU A 265 30.13 21.64 17.27
CA GLU A 265 30.88 21.30 16.07
C GLU A 265 30.13 20.34 15.14
N PHE A 266 29.39 19.38 15.69
CA PHE A 266 28.63 18.41 14.90
C PHE A 266 27.31 19.01 14.33
N LEU A 267 26.51 19.65 15.18
CA LEU A 267 25.16 20.10 14.81
C LEU A 267 25.20 21.48 14.14
N ILE A 268 25.97 22.43 14.66
CA ILE A 268 26.03 23.82 14.16
C ILE A 268 27.09 23.96 13.05
N GLU A 269 28.33 23.51 13.29
CA GLU A 269 29.41 23.67 12.31
C GLU A 269 29.43 22.57 11.22
N GLY A 270 28.68 21.48 11.42
CA GLY A 270 28.50 20.43 10.41
C GLY A 270 29.67 19.46 10.24
N LYS A 271 30.58 19.36 11.21
CA LYS A 271 31.73 18.44 11.15
C LYS A 271 31.29 16.98 11.23
N SER A 272 31.93 16.13 10.43
CA SER A 272 31.78 14.66 10.44
C SER A 272 32.44 14.00 11.65
N TYR A 273 32.09 12.74 11.94
CA TYR A 273 32.73 11.98 13.02
C TYR A 273 34.24 11.83 12.80
N GLU A 274 34.68 11.70 11.55
CA GLU A 274 36.08 11.58 11.17
C GLU A 274 36.86 12.88 11.41
N GLU A 275 36.27 14.04 11.11
CA GLU A 275 36.89 15.35 11.38
C GLU A 275 37.01 15.61 12.88
N LEU A 276 35.97 15.30 13.65
CA LEU A 276 35.98 15.41 15.10
C LEU A 276 37.00 14.44 15.73
N SER A 277 37.14 13.24 15.17
CA SER A 277 38.13 12.25 15.61
C SER A 277 39.56 12.75 15.44
N LYS A 278 39.86 13.38 14.30
CA LYS A 278 41.17 13.99 14.05
C LYS A 278 41.48 15.14 15.00
N LYS A 279 40.48 15.99 15.31
CA LYS A 279 40.66 17.14 16.23
C LYS A 279 40.86 16.71 17.68
N THR A 280 40.04 15.78 18.16
CA THR A 280 39.99 15.40 19.59
C THR A 280 40.91 14.23 19.96
N GLY A 281 41.37 13.46 18.98
CA GLY A 281 42.10 12.20 19.20
C GLY A 281 41.21 11.03 19.66
N LEU A 282 39.89 11.25 19.80
CA LEU A 282 38.94 10.19 20.18
C LEU A 282 38.55 9.33 18.98
N LYS A 283 38.24 8.05 19.21
CA LYS A 283 37.69 7.16 18.16
C LYS A 283 36.31 7.65 17.69
N THR A 284 36.02 7.50 16.39
CA THR A 284 34.72 7.86 15.78
C THR A 284 33.52 7.25 16.53
N THR A 285 33.63 6.00 16.96
CA THR A 285 32.60 5.31 17.76
C THR A 285 32.36 5.95 19.13
N ARG A 286 33.43 6.45 19.78
CA ARG A 286 33.31 7.15 21.07
C ARG A 286 32.61 8.49 20.89
N ILE A 287 32.95 9.23 19.85
CA ILE A 287 32.32 10.52 19.51
C ILE A 287 30.84 10.32 19.20
N SER A 288 30.51 9.33 18.37
CA SER A 288 29.11 8.98 18.06
C SER A 288 28.30 8.65 19.33
N ASN A 289 28.88 7.91 20.27
CA ASN A 289 28.24 7.61 21.56
C ASN A 289 28.02 8.86 22.44
N ILE A 290 29.00 9.78 22.49
CA ILE A 290 28.88 11.04 23.24
C ILE A 290 27.74 11.89 22.67
N ILE A 291 27.74 12.10 21.34
CA ILE A 291 26.71 12.89 20.65
C ILE A 291 25.33 12.25 20.85
N THR A 292 25.21 10.94 20.68
CA THR A 292 23.94 10.24 20.87
C THR A 292 23.42 10.35 22.30
N ALA A 293 24.30 10.23 23.31
CA ALA A 293 23.93 10.40 24.71
C ALA A 293 23.50 11.85 25.02
N ALA A 294 24.17 12.83 24.42
CA ALA A 294 23.87 14.23 24.64
C ALA A 294 22.55 14.66 23.96
N ILE A 295 22.27 14.18 22.76
CA ILE A 295 20.98 14.36 22.08
C ILE A 295 19.83 13.79 22.91
N ARG A 296 20.00 12.58 23.46
CA ARG A 296 19.00 12.00 24.38
C ARG A 296 18.79 12.85 25.63
N LYS A 297 19.86 13.45 26.16
CA LYS A 297 19.74 14.37 27.30
C LYS A 297 18.96 15.63 26.92
N ILE A 298 19.14 16.15 25.70
CA ILE A 298 18.31 17.22 25.17
C ILE A 298 16.85 16.77 25.07
N ASP A 299 16.56 15.58 24.55
CA ASP A 299 15.19 15.05 24.51
C ASP A 299 14.56 14.95 25.91
N PHE A 300 15.35 14.59 26.93
CA PHE A 300 14.86 14.57 28.29
C PHE A 300 14.47 15.97 28.78
N PHE A 301 15.21 17.02 28.42
CA PHE A 301 14.80 18.39 28.69
C PHE A 301 13.57 18.81 27.87
N ARG A 302 13.54 18.50 26.57
CA ARG A 302 12.43 18.80 25.66
C ARG A 302 11.10 18.22 26.13
N PHE A 303 11.12 17.01 26.68
CA PHE A 303 9.94 16.28 27.13
C PHE A 303 9.71 16.37 28.64
N GLY A 304 10.44 17.21 29.36
CA GLY A 304 10.25 17.43 30.80
C GLY A 304 10.63 16.24 31.69
N ILE A 305 11.37 15.27 31.16
CA ILE A 305 11.95 14.13 31.92
C ILE A 305 13.12 14.63 32.78
N SER A 306 13.88 15.60 32.27
CA SER A 306 14.86 16.38 33.01
C SER A 306 14.39 17.83 33.11
N THR A 307 14.59 18.47 34.25
CA THR A 307 14.27 19.88 34.47
C THR A 307 15.53 20.70 34.71
N SER A 308 15.62 21.90 34.13
CA SER A 308 16.59 22.92 34.55
C SER A 308 15.93 23.82 35.59
N LEU A 309 16.68 24.18 36.64
CA LEU A 309 16.20 25.18 37.60
C LEU A 309 16.39 26.56 36.98
N ILE A 310 15.30 27.17 36.54
CA ILE A 310 15.27 28.54 36.02
C ILE A 310 14.80 29.46 37.16
N ILE A 311 15.58 30.51 37.41
CA ILE A 311 15.31 31.54 38.41
C ILE A 311 15.48 32.88 37.70
N SER A 312 14.44 33.71 37.70
CA SER A 312 14.56 35.07 37.15
C SER A 312 15.34 35.96 38.12
N GLU A 313 15.95 37.02 37.60
CA GLU A 313 16.67 37.97 38.46
C GLU A 313 15.74 38.62 39.49
N ASP A 314 14.50 38.96 39.09
CA ASP A 314 13.48 39.49 39.97
C ASP A 314 13.10 38.52 41.10
N GLU A 315 12.91 37.24 40.77
CA GLU A 315 12.59 36.21 41.77
C GLU A 315 13.74 36.02 42.75
N LEU A 316 14.97 36.02 42.24
CA LEU A 316 16.16 35.91 43.08
C LEU A 316 16.32 37.12 44.01
N ASN A 317 16.04 38.33 43.52
CA ASN A 317 16.07 39.56 44.32
C ASN A 317 15.01 39.54 45.42
N ASN A 318 13.77 39.16 45.10
CA ASN A 318 12.69 38.99 46.07
C ASN A 318 13.05 37.95 47.15
N PHE A 319 13.76 36.89 46.78
CA PHE A 319 14.29 35.93 47.75
C PHE A 319 15.39 36.53 48.64
N PHE A 320 16.31 37.32 48.07
CA PHE A 320 17.36 37.97 48.86
C PHE A 320 16.81 39.00 49.84
N GLU A 321 15.73 39.70 49.50
CA GLU A 321 15.02 40.57 50.44
C GLU A 321 14.38 39.76 51.58
N TYR A 322 13.76 38.64 51.25
CA TYR A 322 13.20 37.72 52.25
C TYR A 322 14.28 37.08 53.15
N ALA A 323 15.45 36.79 52.60
CA ALA A 323 16.56 36.11 53.28
C ALA A 323 17.65 37.07 53.78
N LYS A 324 17.35 38.36 53.91
CA LYS A 324 18.31 39.46 54.12
C LYS A 324 19.39 39.18 55.16
N ASP A 325 19.02 38.61 56.31
CA ASP A 325 19.94 38.35 57.43
C ASP A 325 20.63 36.98 57.38
N LYS A 326 20.34 36.17 56.36
CA LYS A 326 20.78 34.77 56.25
C LYS A 326 21.78 34.52 55.11
N ILE A 327 21.97 35.51 54.23
CA ILE A 327 22.84 35.40 53.05
C ILE A 327 23.64 36.69 52.93
N THR A 328 24.98 36.57 52.93
CA THR A 328 25.88 37.73 52.80
C THR A 328 25.91 38.27 51.37
N GLU A 329 26.36 39.51 51.17
CA GLU A 329 26.49 40.08 49.81
C GLU A 329 27.44 39.28 48.91
N GLU A 330 28.54 38.76 49.48
CA GLU A 330 29.47 37.87 48.76
C GLU A 330 28.77 36.57 48.31
N GLU A 331 27.95 35.99 49.17
CA GLU A 331 27.15 34.81 48.83
C GLU A 331 26.09 35.12 47.76
N LYS A 332 25.45 36.29 47.79
CA LYS A 332 24.51 36.74 46.76
C LYS A 332 25.19 36.84 45.39
N GLU A 333 26.41 37.38 45.35
CA GLU A 333 27.19 37.47 44.12
C GLU A 333 27.48 36.08 43.54
N LEU A 334 27.93 35.12 44.36
CA LEU A 334 28.19 33.75 43.93
C LEU A 334 26.93 33.04 43.42
N ILE A 335 25.78 33.27 44.06
CA ILE A 335 24.49 32.73 43.63
C ILE A 335 24.07 33.33 42.28
N ARG A 336 24.26 34.65 42.08
CA ARG A 336 23.99 35.31 40.79
C ARG A 336 24.86 34.74 39.66
N LEU A 337 26.16 34.53 39.90
CA LEU A 337 27.05 33.91 38.93
C LEU A 337 26.56 32.51 38.52
N ARG A 338 26.04 31.72 39.48
CA ARG A 338 25.54 30.36 39.19
C ARG A 338 24.20 30.34 38.46
N TYR A 339 23.23 31.16 38.87
CA TYR A 339 21.83 31.03 38.40
C TYR A 339 21.39 32.09 37.40
N ILE A 340 22.07 33.23 37.34
CA ILE A 340 21.79 34.30 36.36
C ILE A 340 22.82 34.28 35.24
N SER A 341 24.11 34.18 35.57
CA SER A 341 25.19 34.08 34.58
C SER A 341 25.45 32.64 34.11
N TYR A 342 24.81 31.64 34.72
CA TYR A 342 24.91 30.21 34.37
C TYR A 342 26.35 29.65 34.37
N MET A 343 27.25 30.22 35.18
CA MET A 343 28.63 29.74 35.29
C MET A 343 28.68 28.38 35.99
N GLU A 344 29.57 27.50 35.52
CA GLU A 344 29.87 26.25 36.20
C GLU A 344 30.65 26.50 37.48
N ILE A 345 30.51 25.60 38.47
CA ILE A 345 31.17 25.78 39.78
C ILE A 345 32.69 25.93 39.62
N LYS A 346 33.28 25.19 38.67
CA LYS A 346 34.71 25.27 38.37
C LYS A 346 35.11 26.67 37.89
N GLU A 347 34.30 27.31 37.04
CA GLU A 347 34.55 28.66 36.53
C GLU A 347 34.42 29.70 37.66
N ILE A 348 33.45 29.53 38.56
CA ILE A 348 33.27 30.40 39.73
C ILE A 348 34.47 30.27 40.68
N VAL A 349 34.96 29.04 40.90
CA VAL A 349 36.18 28.76 41.69
C VAL A 349 37.38 29.46 41.09
N GLU A 350 37.58 29.35 39.77
CA GLU A 350 38.69 29.99 39.06
C GLU A 350 38.59 31.53 39.10
N LEU A 351 37.39 32.09 38.96
CA LEU A 351 37.15 33.53 38.98
C LEU A 351 37.35 34.17 40.37
N LYS A 352 36.92 33.48 41.42
CA LYS A 352 36.83 34.04 42.79
C LYS A 352 37.90 33.50 43.74
N GLY A 353 38.65 32.46 43.36
CA GLY A 353 39.68 31.84 44.20
C GLY A 353 39.12 31.11 45.43
N ILE A 354 37.85 30.70 45.40
CA ILE A 354 37.16 30.05 46.53
C ILE A 354 37.17 28.53 46.36
N GLU A 355 37.36 27.76 47.43
CA GLU A 355 37.31 26.30 47.39
C GLU A 355 35.95 25.76 46.87
N THR A 356 36.03 24.76 45.99
CA THR A 356 34.86 24.07 45.41
C THR A 356 33.87 23.56 46.47
N SER A 357 34.37 23.06 47.61
CA SER A 357 33.55 22.56 48.72
C SER A 357 32.66 23.65 49.33
N LYS A 358 33.18 24.87 49.49
CA LYS A 358 32.45 26.02 50.04
C LYS A 358 31.35 26.48 49.10
N ILE A 359 31.63 26.57 47.80
CA ILE A 359 30.62 26.92 46.79
C ILE A 359 29.53 25.83 46.76
N ASN A 360 29.89 24.54 46.76
CA ASN A 360 28.91 23.45 46.81
C ASN A 360 27.99 23.53 48.04
N LEU A 361 28.54 23.81 49.22
CA LEU A 361 27.77 23.98 50.44
C LEU A 361 26.83 25.19 50.36
N LEU A 362 27.32 26.32 49.84
CA LEU A 362 26.52 27.52 49.62
C LEU A 362 25.33 27.25 48.68
N ILE A 363 25.59 26.65 47.51
CA ILE A 363 24.56 26.33 46.52
C ILE A 363 23.54 25.33 47.08
N SER A 364 23.99 24.32 47.83
CA SER A 364 23.10 23.37 48.50
C SER A 364 22.21 24.04 49.55
N ARG A 365 22.78 24.95 50.35
CA ARG A 365 22.04 25.73 51.35
C ARG A 365 21.03 26.66 50.67
N PHE A 366 21.45 27.36 49.62
CA PHE A 366 20.61 28.22 48.80
C PHE A 366 19.41 27.46 48.25
N ASN A 367 19.62 26.33 47.56
CA ASN A 367 18.53 25.54 46.98
C ASN A 367 17.47 25.12 48.01
N LYS A 368 17.91 24.71 49.21
CA LYS A 368 16.99 24.34 50.31
C LYS A 368 16.18 25.55 50.81
N MET A 369 16.83 26.69 50.99
CA MET A 369 16.16 27.92 51.44
C MET A 369 15.20 28.46 50.39
N PHE A 370 15.63 28.46 49.13
CA PHE A 370 14.87 28.96 47.99
C PHE A 370 13.63 28.11 47.71
N TYR A 371 13.76 26.77 47.82
CA TYR A 371 12.61 25.87 47.78
C TYR A 371 11.59 26.21 48.87
N GLY A 372 12.05 26.36 50.12
CA GLY A 372 11.22 26.76 51.25
C GLY A 372 10.53 28.11 51.05
N TYR A 373 11.21 29.06 50.42
CA TYR A 373 10.64 30.36 50.03
C TYR A 373 9.51 30.21 49.02
N ARG A 374 9.68 29.41 47.95
CA ARG A 374 8.65 29.20 46.92
C ARG A 374 7.36 28.58 47.46
N ILE A 375 7.45 27.76 48.50
CA ILE A 375 6.28 27.08 49.08
C ILE A 375 5.70 27.76 50.33
N LYS A 376 6.28 28.88 50.79
CA LYS A 376 5.98 29.43 52.13
C LYS A 376 4.50 29.79 52.30
N ASP A 377 3.91 30.42 51.29
CA ASP A 377 2.52 30.93 51.30
C ASP A 377 1.50 29.92 50.73
N VAL A 378 1.95 28.71 50.36
CA VAL A 378 1.07 27.67 49.82
C VAL A 378 0.29 27.02 50.96
N THR A 379 -1.05 27.06 50.87
CA THR A 379 -1.95 26.41 51.84
C THR A 379 -2.52 25.13 51.24
N LEU A 380 -2.47 24.02 51.99
CA LEU A 380 -3.04 22.74 51.59
C LEU A 380 -4.52 22.66 52.00
N THR A 381 -5.34 22.16 51.09
CA THR A 381 -6.76 21.87 51.31
C THR A 381 -6.94 20.37 51.55
N GLU A 382 -8.08 19.97 52.10
CA GLU A 382 -8.42 18.55 52.26
C GLU A 382 -8.38 17.80 50.92
N ASN A 383 -8.90 18.42 49.85
CA ASN A 383 -8.91 17.82 48.52
C ASN A 383 -7.49 17.55 47.99
N ASP A 384 -6.52 18.42 48.28
CA ASP A 384 -5.10 18.20 47.90
C ASP A 384 -4.55 16.93 48.57
N LEU A 385 -4.94 16.67 49.83
CA LEU A 385 -4.50 15.51 50.60
C LEU A 385 -5.19 14.23 50.13
N VAL A 386 -6.51 14.29 49.93
CA VAL A 386 -7.32 13.14 49.44
C VAL A 386 -6.83 12.70 48.08
N THR A 387 -6.67 13.63 47.14
CA THR A 387 -6.17 13.34 45.79
C THR A 387 -4.81 12.63 45.82
N GLU A 388 -3.88 13.11 46.66
CA GLU A 388 -2.55 12.51 46.75
C GLU A 388 -2.57 11.12 47.39
N ILE A 389 -3.45 10.93 48.37
CA ILE A 389 -3.60 9.65 49.05
C ILE A 389 -4.21 8.60 48.11
N GLU A 390 -5.27 8.96 47.39
CA GLU A 390 -6.07 8.05 46.59
C GLU A 390 -5.42 7.70 45.24
N CYS A 391 -4.53 8.54 44.73
CA CYS A 391 -3.86 8.27 43.46
C CYS A 391 -2.98 7.01 43.53
N HIS A 392 -2.68 6.42 42.37
CA HIS A 392 -1.78 5.26 42.31
C HIS A 392 -0.37 5.65 42.77
N ILE A 393 0.41 4.68 43.30
CA ILE A 393 1.75 4.96 43.85
C ILE A 393 2.71 5.53 42.80
N SER A 394 2.55 5.17 41.52
CA SER A 394 3.33 5.73 40.41
C SER A 394 2.99 7.18 40.08
N GLU A 395 1.81 7.64 40.49
CA GLU A 395 1.31 9.00 40.28
C GLU A 395 1.47 9.87 41.52
N SER A 396 2.03 9.31 42.59
CA SER A 396 2.23 9.95 43.88
C SER A 396 3.66 10.50 44.01
N ILE A 397 3.79 11.64 44.66
CA ILE A 397 5.08 12.13 45.19
C ILE A 397 5.39 11.50 46.55
N LEU A 398 4.37 11.00 47.25
CA LEU A 398 4.49 10.34 48.55
C LEU A 398 4.70 8.84 48.40
N SER A 399 5.57 8.26 49.22
CA SER A 399 5.69 6.81 49.39
C SER A 399 4.44 6.22 50.08
N ILE A 400 4.29 4.89 50.06
CA ILE A 400 3.19 4.19 50.76
C ILE A 400 3.16 4.56 52.25
N ARG A 401 4.33 4.60 52.91
CA ARG A 401 4.43 4.91 54.34
C ARG A 401 4.07 6.37 54.62
N GLU A 402 4.39 7.29 53.71
CA GLU A 402 4.00 8.70 53.82
C GLU A 402 2.50 8.89 53.56
N LYS A 403 1.89 8.16 52.62
CA LYS A 403 0.43 8.14 52.44
C LYS A 403 -0.29 7.65 53.69
N GLN A 404 0.21 6.59 54.32
CA GLN A 404 -0.30 6.11 55.61
C GLN A 404 -0.19 7.19 56.70
N PHE A 405 0.97 7.85 56.78
CA PHE A 405 1.20 8.95 57.71
C PHE A 405 0.19 10.10 57.52
N VAL A 406 -0.01 10.58 56.28
CA VAL A 406 -0.99 11.64 55.98
C VAL A 406 -2.40 11.18 56.35
N SER A 407 -2.76 9.94 55.97
CA SER A 407 -4.06 9.35 56.27
C SER A 407 -4.40 9.37 57.76
N PHE A 408 -3.46 8.94 58.61
CA PHE A 408 -3.64 8.98 60.07
C PHE A 408 -3.56 10.39 60.67
N ARG A 409 -2.69 11.24 60.13
CA ARG A 409 -2.44 12.58 60.68
C ARG A 409 -3.61 13.54 60.46
N TYR A 410 -4.29 13.40 59.32
CA TYR A 410 -5.39 14.26 58.90
C TYR A 410 -6.76 13.57 58.91
N GLY A 411 -6.83 12.28 59.24
CA GLY A 411 -8.11 11.55 59.36
C GLY A 411 -8.78 11.26 58.02
N ILE A 412 -7.99 10.97 56.98
CA ILE A 412 -8.53 10.74 55.63
C ILE A 412 -8.92 9.28 55.49
N LYS A 413 -10.20 9.03 55.21
CA LYS A 413 -10.72 7.66 55.09
C LYS A 413 -10.18 6.97 53.83
N ASN A 414 -9.46 5.86 53.98
CA ASN A 414 -8.94 5.05 52.87
C ASN A 414 -8.59 3.63 53.31
N LYS A 415 -7.93 2.85 52.45
CA LYS A 415 -7.46 1.48 52.73
C LYS A 415 -6.45 1.35 53.89
N TYR A 416 -5.87 2.46 54.36
CA TYR A 416 -4.92 2.50 55.47
C TYR A 416 -5.57 2.97 56.78
N ASN A 417 -6.60 3.82 56.70
CA ASN A 417 -7.35 4.39 57.81
C ASN A 417 -8.86 4.27 57.51
N GLU A 418 -9.41 3.06 57.67
CA GLU A 418 -10.79 2.74 57.26
C GLU A 418 -11.85 3.58 57.98
N THR A 419 -11.56 4.05 59.19
CA THR A 419 -12.47 4.87 59.99
C THR A 419 -12.34 6.36 59.72
N GLY A 420 -11.25 6.81 59.10
CA GLY A 420 -10.92 8.24 58.98
C GLY A 420 -10.61 8.92 60.33
N GLU A 421 -10.20 8.15 61.34
CA GLU A 421 -9.89 8.73 62.66
C GLU A 421 -8.58 9.53 62.60
N VAL A 422 -8.59 10.74 63.16
CA VAL A 422 -7.36 11.53 63.38
C VAL A 422 -6.61 10.95 64.57
N LEU A 423 -5.43 10.38 64.33
CA LEU A 423 -4.61 9.79 65.38
C LEU A 423 -3.70 10.82 66.07
N SER A 424 -3.45 10.63 67.36
CA SER A 424 -2.46 11.41 68.10
C SER A 424 -1.03 11.09 67.61
N ARG A 425 -0.09 11.98 67.90
CA ARG A 425 1.33 11.80 67.56
C ARG A 425 1.87 10.46 68.06
N GLU A 426 1.57 10.12 69.31
CA GLU A 426 2.04 8.91 69.99
C GLU A 426 1.50 7.66 69.30
N LYS A 427 0.20 7.66 68.94
CA LYS A 427 -0.43 6.55 68.21
C LYS A 427 0.12 6.39 66.79
N ILE A 428 0.41 7.48 66.09
CA ILE A 428 1.03 7.42 64.75
C ILE A 428 2.46 6.85 64.87
N MET A 429 3.21 7.29 65.88
CA MET A 429 4.57 6.81 66.14
C MET A 429 4.61 5.31 66.43
N GLU A 430 3.66 4.82 67.21
CA GLU A 430 3.49 3.39 67.50
C GLU A 430 3.09 2.61 66.24
N ARG A 431 2.04 3.04 65.52
CA ARG A 431 1.53 2.31 64.34
C ARG A 431 2.52 2.23 63.19
N LEU A 432 3.30 3.29 62.97
CA LEU A 432 4.25 3.36 61.87
C LEU A 432 5.67 3.07 62.32
N ASP A 433 5.90 2.56 63.53
CA ASP A 433 7.22 2.25 64.10
C ASP A 433 8.26 3.36 63.84
N MET A 434 7.99 4.55 64.39
CA MET A 434 8.83 5.73 64.18
C MET A 434 9.09 6.50 65.48
N ASN A 435 10.34 6.95 65.64
CA ASN A 435 10.73 7.76 66.79
C ASN A 435 10.34 9.24 66.63
N LYS A 436 10.54 10.04 67.68
CA LYS A 436 10.18 11.47 67.72
C LYS A 436 10.83 12.29 66.59
N VAL A 437 12.09 11.97 66.26
CA VAL A 437 12.87 12.67 65.23
C VAL A 437 12.35 12.31 63.84
N ALA A 438 12.13 11.01 63.58
CA ALA A 438 11.55 10.51 62.34
C ALA A 438 10.17 11.13 62.10
N PHE A 439 9.29 11.15 63.10
CA PHE A 439 7.97 11.80 63.00
C PHE A 439 8.07 13.25 62.55
N ASN A 440 8.89 14.06 63.24
CA ASN A 440 9.03 15.48 62.91
C ASN A 440 9.61 15.69 61.50
N ASN A 441 10.54 14.84 61.09
CA ASN A 441 11.13 14.89 59.75
C ASN A 441 10.10 14.52 58.68
N THR A 442 9.35 13.42 58.86
CA THR A 442 8.30 13.00 57.94
C THR A 442 7.20 14.04 57.83
N ASP A 443 6.69 14.59 58.94
CA ASP A 443 5.67 15.65 58.92
C ASP A 443 6.13 16.86 58.10
N ARG A 444 7.38 17.28 58.28
CA ARG A 444 7.97 18.40 57.53
C ARG A 444 8.13 18.07 56.05
N ILE A 445 8.73 16.93 55.72
CA ILE A 445 9.00 16.50 54.33
C ILE A 445 7.68 16.40 53.56
N VAL A 446 6.72 15.67 54.09
CA VAL A 446 5.40 15.46 53.47
C VAL A 446 4.68 16.78 53.22
N LYS A 447 4.65 17.70 54.20
CA LYS A 447 4.06 19.03 54.01
C LYS A 447 4.75 19.81 52.89
N TYR A 448 6.08 19.75 52.84
CA TYR A 448 6.86 20.46 51.85
C TYR A 448 6.61 19.90 50.45
N GLU A 449 6.59 18.58 50.33
CA GLU A 449 6.35 17.91 49.06
C GLU A 449 4.94 18.16 48.52
N LEU A 450 3.92 18.05 49.39
CA LEU A 450 2.53 18.34 49.04
C LEU A 450 2.35 19.80 48.58
N LYS A 451 2.94 20.76 49.31
CA LYS A 451 2.91 22.17 48.90
C LYS A 451 3.63 22.36 47.56
N GLY A 452 4.79 21.73 47.38
CA GLY A 452 5.54 21.74 46.14
C GLY A 452 4.76 21.16 44.96
N ARG A 453 4.00 20.08 45.18
CA ARG A 453 3.14 19.47 44.17
C ARG A 453 1.99 20.38 43.76
N LYS A 454 1.34 21.04 44.73
CA LYS A 454 0.23 21.97 44.47
C LYS A 454 0.62 23.10 43.50
N ILE A 455 1.85 23.60 43.58
CA ILE A 455 2.37 24.64 42.68
C ILE A 455 3.22 24.08 41.52
N GLY A 456 3.23 22.75 41.32
CA GLY A 456 3.87 22.09 40.18
C GLY A 456 5.40 22.00 40.23
N ILE A 457 6.04 22.32 41.37
CA ILE A 457 7.49 22.16 41.57
C ILE A 457 7.85 20.69 41.72
N ASN A 458 7.09 19.96 42.55
CA ASN A 458 7.29 18.53 42.72
C ASN A 458 6.38 17.76 41.76
N LYS A 459 6.96 16.80 41.06
CA LYS A 459 6.25 15.85 40.19
C LYS A 459 6.65 14.44 40.59
N PRO A 460 5.79 13.43 40.36
CA PRO A 460 6.17 12.05 40.61
C PRO A 460 7.41 11.67 39.78
N ASP A 461 8.33 10.91 40.39
CA ASP A 461 9.64 10.60 39.84
C ASP A 461 9.61 9.84 38.50
N ILE A 462 8.51 9.14 38.23
CA ILE A 462 8.29 8.35 37.03
C ILE A 462 7.11 8.82 36.19
N LEU A 463 6.20 9.66 36.70
CA LEU A 463 5.01 10.06 35.94
C LEU A 463 5.33 11.18 34.95
N PHE A 464 5.67 10.80 33.72
CA PHE A 464 5.89 11.75 32.62
C PHE A 464 4.71 11.78 31.64
N ILE A 465 3.95 10.68 31.55
CA ILE A 465 2.74 10.53 30.75
C ILE A 465 1.66 10.02 31.72
N PRO A 466 0.46 10.62 31.78
CA PRO A 466 -0.65 10.15 32.61
C PRO A 466 -0.91 8.65 32.42
N ARG A 467 -1.26 7.96 33.52
CA ARG A 467 -1.36 6.49 33.53
C ARG A 467 -2.41 5.95 32.57
N ASP A 468 -3.54 6.62 32.44
CA ASP A 468 -4.64 6.32 31.50
C ASP A 468 -4.21 6.46 30.03
N ILE A 469 -3.51 7.55 29.71
CA ILE A 469 -2.94 7.77 28.38
C ILE A 469 -1.92 6.68 28.09
N LEU A 470 -1.03 6.37 29.03
CA LEU A 470 -0.03 5.34 28.89
C LEU A 470 -0.66 3.96 28.62
N ASP A 471 -1.74 3.61 29.33
CA ASP A 471 -2.46 2.35 29.11
C ASP A 471 -3.00 2.23 27.68
N SER A 472 -3.54 3.31 27.11
CA SER A 472 -3.99 3.33 25.71
C SER A 472 -2.83 3.24 24.72
N LEU A 473 -1.72 3.95 24.96
CA LEU A 473 -0.55 3.93 24.08
C LEU A 473 0.12 2.56 24.05
N LEU A 474 0.09 1.83 25.16
CA LEU A 474 0.64 0.49 25.24
C LEU A 474 -0.20 -0.58 24.53
N GLU A 475 -1.37 -0.23 23.98
CA GLU A 475 -2.12 -1.11 23.05
C GLU A 475 -1.61 -1.00 21.62
N ASP A 476 -0.91 0.08 21.30
CA ASP A 476 -0.35 0.30 19.98
C ASP A 476 0.79 -0.69 19.71
N VAL A 477 0.56 -1.57 18.74
CA VAL A 477 1.52 -2.58 18.26
C VAL A 477 2.70 -1.94 17.52
N HIS A 478 2.52 -0.75 16.96
CA HIS A 478 3.53 0.02 16.24
C HIS A 478 4.35 0.94 17.16
N LEU A 479 4.05 1.01 18.46
CA LEU A 479 4.82 1.81 19.41
C LEU A 479 6.31 1.36 19.40
N PRO A 480 7.27 2.26 19.08
CA PRO A 480 8.64 1.88 18.78
C PRO A 480 9.52 1.67 20.03
N ILE A 481 9.01 0.92 21.01
CA ILE A 481 9.73 0.48 22.21
C ILE A 481 9.89 -1.05 22.19
N SER A 482 10.93 -1.53 22.86
CA SER A 482 11.15 -2.98 23.02
C SER A 482 10.12 -3.61 23.96
N ASP A 483 9.90 -4.91 23.83
CA ASP A 483 8.96 -5.62 24.71
C ASP A 483 9.41 -5.58 26.18
N LYS A 484 10.72 -5.59 26.42
CA LYS A 484 11.28 -5.37 27.77
C LYS A 484 10.97 -3.97 28.32
N GLU A 485 11.06 -2.93 27.49
CA GLU A 485 10.68 -1.57 27.89
C GLU A 485 9.18 -1.47 28.17
N ARG A 486 8.35 -2.11 27.34
CA ARG A 486 6.91 -2.21 27.53
C ARG A 486 6.57 -2.88 28.86
N GLU A 487 7.20 -4.02 29.16
CA GLU A 487 7.01 -4.77 30.41
C GLU A 487 7.41 -3.95 31.64
N ILE A 488 8.54 -3.24 31.59
CA ILE A 488 8.98 -2.32 32.66
C ILE A 488 7.92 -1.25 32.91
N ILE A 489 7.37 -0.64 31.85
CA ILE A 489 6.32 0.37 32.00
C ILE A 489 5.06 -0.26 32.61
N CYS A 490 4.61 -1.41 32.11
CA CYS A 490 3.42 -2.08 32.63
C CYS A 490 3.54 -2.37 34.14
N HIS A 491 4.71 -2.84 34.60
CA HIS A 491 4.97 -3.07 36.01
C HIS A 491 5.05 -1.79 36.86
N LEU A 492 5.72 -0.75 36.36
CA LEU A 492 5.84 0.52 37.10
C LEU A 492 4.49 1.21 37.31
N PHE A 493 3.51 0.92 36.44
CA PHE A 493 2.20 1.56 36.44
C PHE A 493 1.04 0.61 36.75
N GLU A 494 1.30 -0.68 37.01
CA GLU A 494 0.27 -1.70 37.22
C GLU A 494 -0.77 -1.70 36.06
N LEU A 495 -0.29 -1.85 34.83
CA LEU A 495 -1.10 -1.82 33.61
C LEU A 495 -1.20 -3.19 32.96
N LYS A 496 -2.23 -3.41 32.13
CA LYS A 496 -2.41 -4.65 31.34
C LYS A 496 -2.31 -5.96 32.15
N GLY A 497 -2.75 -5.94 33.41
CA GLY A 497 -2.73 -7.10 34.31
C GLY A 497 -1.37 -7.41 34.96
N TYR A 498 -0.36 -6.56 34.76
CA TYR A 498 0.92 -6.68 35.46
C TYR A 498 0.82 -6.11 36.88
N GLU A 499 1.40 -6.83 37.84
CA GLU A 499 1.49 -6.36 39.23
C GLU A 499 2.44 -5.16 39.36
N TYR A 500 2.15 -4.26 40.30
CA TYR A 500 3.04 -3.15 40.59
C TYR A 500 4.41 -3.62 41.07
N MET A 501 5.49 -3.12 40.46
CA MET A 501 6.86 -3.33 40.92
C MET A 501 7.61 -2.00 40.98
N THR A 502 8.36 -1.77 42.05
CA THR A 502 9.24 -0.62 42.15
C THR A 502 10.46 -0.79 41.24
N LEU A 503 11.23 0.30 41.04
CA LEU A 503 12.52 0.20 40.34
C LEU A 503 13.51 -0.76 41.02
N ASP A 504 13.40 -0.96 42.35
CA ASP A 504 14.24 -1.90 43.10
C ASP A 504 13.80 -3.34 42.83
N ASP A 505 12.50 -3.61 42.80
CA ASP A 505 11.94 -4.93 42.48
C ASP A 505 12.30 -5.34 41.04
N LEU A 506 12.20 -4.41 40.09
CA LEU A 506 12.60 -4.64 38.71
C LEU A 506 14.11 -4.85 38.57
N SER A 507 14.93 -4.19 39.41
CA SER A 507 16.38 -4.37 39.47
C SER A 507 16.75 -5.80 39.83
N LEU A 508 16.04 -6.36 40.80
CA LEU A 508 16.16 -7.77 41.19
C LEU A 508 15.64 -8.71 40.09
N LYS A 509 14.45 -8.44 39.54
CA LYS A 509 13.81 -9.26 38.50
C LYS A 509 14.69 -9.44 37.26
N TYR A 510 15.31 -8.36 36.78
CA TYR A 510 16.13 -8.40 35.56
C TYR A 510 17.62 -8.58 35.80
N ASN A 511 18.07 -8.67 37.07
CA ASN A 511 19.49 -8.68 37.44
C ASN A 511 20.29 -7.53 36.79
N GLU A 512 19.71 -6.32 36.82
CA GLU A 512 20.30 -5.09 36.30
C GLU A 512 20.33 -4.03 37.41
N LEU A 513 21.31 -3.12 37.41
CA LEU A 513 21.33 -2.00 38.36
C LEU A 513 20.07 -1.13 38.23
N LYS A 514 19.50 -0.69 39.36
CA LYS A 514 18.35 0.26 39.41
C LYS A 514 18.50 1.45 38.46
N GLY A 515 19.69 2.05 38.43
CA GLY A 515 20.01 3.17 37.54
C GLY A 515 19.88 2.81 36.06
N SER A 516 20.24 1.59 35.65
CA SER A 516 20.11 1.11 34.28
C SER A 516 18.64 0.96 33.88
N ILE A 517 17.80 0.41 34.77
CA ILE A 517 16.36 0.29 34.54
C ILE A 517 15.71 1.66 34.44
N ARG A 518 16.05 2.59 35.35
CA ARG A 518 15.55 3.97 35.29
C ARG A 518 15.92 4.65 33.97
N VAL A 519 17.16 4.51 33.51
CA VAL A 519 17.62 5.06 32.22
C VAL A 519 16.87 4.43 31.05
N ARG A 520 16.61 3.12 31.09
CA ARG A 520 15.83 2.41 30.06
C ARG A 520 14.38 2.92 30.03
N TYR A 521 13.75 3.07 31.18
CA TYR A 521 12.41 3.65 31.32
C TYR A 521 12.34 5.08 30.73
N HIS A 522 13.25 5.98 31.13
CA HIS A 522 13.29 7.36 30.60
C HIS A 522 13.50 7.39 29.08
N ARG A 523 14.32 6.48 28.54
CA ARG A 523 14.50 6.34 27.09
C ARG A 523 13.21 5.93 26.41
N ALA A 524 12.50 4.93 26.94
CA ALA A 524 11.22 4.50 26.40
C ALA A 524 10.21 5.64 26.36
N ILE A 525 10.09 6.42 27.45
CA ILE A 525 9.21 7.60 27.50
C ILE A 525 9.59 8.65 26.45
N ALA A 526 10.89 8.97 26.31
CA ALA A 526 11.33 9.91 25.28
C ALA A 526 11.01 9.41 23.86
N THR A 527 11.17 8.11 23.62
CA THR A 527 10.81 7.46 22.35
C THR A 527 9.31 7.54 22.09
N ILE A 528 8.47 7.29 23.09
CA ILE A 528 7.00 7.45 22.98
C ILE A 528 6.65 8.89 22.60
N TYR A 529 7.24 9.89 23.25
CA TYR A 529 7.01 11.30 22.90
C TYR A 529 7.42 11.64 21.47
N LYS A 530 8.56 11.13 21.00
CA LYS A 530 8.99 11.29 19.61
C LYS A 530 8.01 10.67 18.63
N TYR A 531 7.52 9.48 18.94
CA TYR A 531 6.52 8.77 18.14
C TYR A 531 5.22 9.58 18.04
N LEU A 532 4.71 10.07 19.18
CA LEU A 532 3.50 10.91 19.22
C LEU A 532 3.63 12.23 18.47
N LYS A 533 4.86 12.75 18.32
CA LYS A 533 5.16 13.95 17.53
C LYS A 533 5.50 13.67 16.08
N ASN A 534 5.41 12.41 15.62
CA ASN A 534 5.84 11.95 14.30
C ASN A 534 7.33 12.25 13.99
N GLU A 535 8.18 12.38 15.03
CA GLU A 535 9.64 12.57 14.87
C GLU A 535 10.34 11.23 14.54
N ILE A 536 9.71 10.10 14.87
CA ILE A 536 10.16 8.75 14.52
C ILE A 536 8.99 7.93 14.00
N GLU A 537 9.29 6.96 13.12
CA GLU A 537 8.30 6.04 12.58
C GLU A 537 7.99 4.92 13.59
N GLY A 538 6.77 4.36 13.48
CA GLY A 538 6.38 3.19 14.26
C GLY A 538 7.20 1.97 13.88
N ARG A 539 7.33 1.02 14.83
CA ARG A 539 7.92 -0.29 14.51
C ARG A 539 7.00 -1.05 13.57
N ILE A 540 7.57 -1.76 12.61
CA ILE A 540 6.81 -2.65 11.71
C ILE A 540 6.52 -3.95 12.47
N ASP A 541 5.26 -4.29 12.65
CA ASP A 541 4.82 -5.53 13.28
C ASP A 541 4.71 -6.67 12.25
N TYR A 542 5.19 -7.86 12.64
CA TYR A 542 5.21 -8.99 11.72
C TYR A 542 3.80 -9.51 11.38
N GLU A 543 2.92 -9.61 12.37
CA GLU A 543 1.60 -10.20 12.19
C GLU A 543 0.65 -9.25 11.46
N THR A 544 0.66 -7.96 11.81
CA THR A 544 -0.24 -6.97 11.20
C THR A 544 0.29 -6.40 9.89
N ASP A 545 1.60 -6.14 9.78
CA ASP A 545 2.14 -5.36 8.67
C ASP A 545 2.84 -6.22 7.61
N ILE A 546 3.34 -7.40 7.97
CA ILE A 546 4.12 -8.26 7.05
C ILE A 546 3.27 -9.39 6.48
N ILE A 547 2.57 -10.17 7.31
CA ILE A 547 1.82 -11.35 6.86
C ILE A 547 0.84 -11.05 5.71
N PRO A 548 0.00 -9.99 5.76
CA PRO A 548 -0.97 -9.72 4.71
C PRO A 548 -0.35 -9.48 3.33
N ILE A 549 0.91 -9.01 3.31
CA ILE A 549 1.63 -8.62 2.10
C ILE A 549 2.67 -9.65 1.65
N LEU A 550 2.94 -10.70 2.43
CA LEU A 550 3.95 -11.73 2.12
C LEU A 550 3.75 -12.36 0.72
N LYS A 551 2.50 -12.54 0.28
CA LYS A 551 2.18 -13.08 -1.05
C LYS A 551 2.75 -12.25 -2.21
N TYR A 552 3.09 -10.99 -1.98
CA TYR A 552 3.70 -10.09 -2.97
C TYR A 552 5.23 -10.12 -2.98
N PHE A 553 5.85 -10.91 -2.10
CA PHE A 553 7.30 -11.12 -2.07
C PHE A 553 7.68 -12.50 -2.64
N PRO A 554 8.84 -12.62 -3.30
CA PRO A 554 9.41 -13.92 -3.64
C PRO A 554 9.80 -14.73 -2.40
N LEU A 555 9.86 -16.06 -2.54
CA LEU A 555 10.09 -16.98 -1.42
C LEU A 555 11.36 -16.67 -0.62
N VAL A 556 12.49 -16.38 -1.28
CA VAL A 556 13.75 -16.04 -0.58
C VAL A 556 13.62 -14.78 0.28
N ASP A 557 12.88 -13.76 -0.17
CA ASP A 557 12.67 -12.53 0.59
C ASP A 557 11.73 -12.76 1.77
N ARG A 558 10.74 -13.66 1.64
CA ARG A 558 9.85 -14.03 2.76
C ARG A 558 10.62 -14.68 3.91
N ILE A 559 11.59 -15.55 3.60
CA ILE A 559 12.43 -16.18 4.61
C ILE A 559 13.27 -15.13 5.33
N LYS A 560 13.85 -14.17 4.59
CA LYS A 560 14.59 -13.03 5.17
C LYS A 560 13.69 -12.13 6.04
N LEU A 561 12.46 -11.88 5.60
CA LEU A 561 11.45 -11.15 6.38
C LEU A 561 11.12 -11.87 7.69
N GLN A 562 10.91 -13.18 7.65
CA GLN A 562 10.66 -13.99 8.84
C GLN A 562 11.87 -13.98 9.78
N ASP A 563 13.07 -14.20 9.28
CA ASP A 563 14.28 -14.17 10.10
C ASP A 563 14.47 -12.82 10.81
N PHE A 564 14.23 -11.72 10.10
CA PHE A 564 14.42 -10.40 10.64
C PHE A 564 13.29 -9.98 11.60
N PHE A 565 12.03 -10.03 11.15
CA PHE A 565 10.90 -9.47 11.88
C PHE A 565 10.25 -10.45 12.88
N LYS A 566 10.26 -11.76 12.58
CA LYS A 566 9.69 -12.78 13.47
C LYS A 566 10.73 -13.37 14.42
N ASN A 567 11.92 -13.70 13.90
CA ASN A 567 12.97 -14.37 14.68
C ASN A 567 13.97 -13.39 15.31
N GLY A 568 13.91 -12.10 14.99
CA GLY A 568 14.77 -11.06 15.57
C GLY A 568 16.25 -11.16 15.19
N MET A 569 16.59 -11.80 14.08
CA MET A 569 17.99 -11.98 13.65
C MET A 569 18.64 -10.63 13.29
N THR A 570 19.89 -10.46 13.73
CA THR A 570 20.75 -9.34 13.36
C THR A 570 21.26 -9.46 11.93
N PHE A 571 21.73 -8.36 11.34
CA PHE A 571 22.29 -8.39 9.99
C PHE A 571 23.55 -9.26 9.88
N GLU A 572 24.33 -9.37 10.95
CA GLU A 572 25.50 -10.23 11.07
C GLU A 572 25.12 -11.72 11.05
N GLU A 573 24.07 -12.10 11.80
CA GLU A 573 23.56 -13.48 11.80
C GLU A 573 23.00 -13.89 10.45
N MET A 574 22.23 -12.99 9.82
CA MET A 574 21.72 -13.19 8.47
C MET A 574 22.87 -13.31 7.45
N ALA A 575 23.89 -12.46 7.52
CA ALA A 575 25.05 -12.50 6.62
C ALA A 575 25.73 -13.87 6.66
N LYS A 576 25.91 -14.43 7.87
CA LYS A 576 26.45 -15.77 8.06
C LYS A 576 25.51 -16.87 7.51
N LYS A 577 24.21 -16.79 7.79
CA LYS A 577 23.20 -17.77 7.35
C LYS A 577 23.10 -17.88 5.83
N TYR A 578 23.16 -16.74 5.13
CA TYR A 578 22.96 -16.66 3.68
C TYR A 578 24.26 -16.63 2.87
N GLY A 579 25.44 -16.66 3.52
CA GLY A 579 26.73 -16.56 2.82
C GLY A 579 26.93 -15.21 2.13
N LEU A 580 26.39 -14.13 2.70
CA LEU A 580 26.44 -12.77 2.17
C LEU A 580 27.33 -11.88 3.05
N THR A 581 27.75 -10.74 2.52
CA THR A 581 28.33 -9.67 3.35
C THR A 581 27.22 -8.92 4.11
N VAL A 582 27.55 -8.35 5.28
CA VAL A 582 26.61 -7.52 6.06
C VAL A 582 26.04 -6.38 5.20
N ALA A 583 26.87 -5.76 4.35
CA ALA A 583 26.44 -4.69 3.45
C ALA A 583 25.38 -5.16 2.43
N GLN A 584 25.51 -6.38 1.90
CA GLN A 584 24.52 -6.97 1.00
C GLN A 584 23.21 -7.28 1.72
N VAL A 585 23.27 -7.81 2.94
CA VAL A 585 22.07 -8.05 3.76
C VAL A 585 21.34 -6.74 4.03
N VAL A 586 22.05 -5.70 4.46
CA VAL A 586 21.50 -4.36 4.70
C VAL A 586 20.81 -3.83 3.43
N GLY A 587 21.49 -3.90 2.28
CA GLY A 587 20.91 -3.48 1.00
C GLY A 587 19.62 -4.23 0.65
N ASN A 588 19.63 -5.55 0.80
CA ASN A 588 18.46 -6.40 0.56
C ASN A 588 17.29 -6.05 1.49
N MET A 589 17.55 -5.95 2.79
CA MET A 589 16.51 -5.66 3.79
C MET A 589 15.92 -4.27 3.62
N ASN A 590 16.72 -3.28 3.21
CA ASN A 590 16.20 -1.95 2.95
C ASN A 590 15.29 -1.91 1.71
N ARG A 591 15.65 -2.58 0.62
CA ARG A 591 14.74 -2.75 -0.53
C ARG A 591 13.42 -3.41 -0.12
N ILE A 592 13.51 -4.44 0.72
CA ILE A 592 12.35 -5.14 1.26
C ILE A 592 11.49 -4.20 2.12
N ARG A 593 12.09 -3.39 2.99
CA ARG A 593 11.38 -2.40 3.85
C ARG A 593 10.65 -1.33 3.04
N ILE A 594 11.25 -0.81 1.98
CA ILE A 594 10.56 0.11 1.05
C ILE A 594 9.33 -0.58 0.48
N SER A 595 9.51 -1.81 0.00
CA SER A 595 8.42 -2.59 -0.57
C SER A 595 7.30 -2.79 0.48
N ILE A 596 7.64 -3.12 1.73
CA ILE A 596 6.65 -3.22 2.82
C ILE A 596 5.87 -1.90 2.98
N TYR A 597 6.58 -0.78 3.06
CA TYR A 597 5.97 0.53 3.24
C TYR A 597 5.02 0.89 2.08
N ASP A 598 5.47 0.70 0.83
CA ASP A 598 4.65 0.96 -0.36
C ASP A 598 3.44 0.02 -0.41
N LEU A 599 3.62 -1.24 0.00
CA LEU A 599 2.57 -2.25 0.02
C LEU A 599 1.48 -1.92 1.06
N ASN A 600 1.88 -1.44 2.24
CA ASN A 600 0.98 -1.07 3.33
C ASN A 600 0.31 0.29 3.11
N SER A 601 1.02 1.25 2.51
CA SER A 601 0.48 2.58 2.20
C SER A 601 -0.56 2.54 1.08
N ASN A 602 -0.50 1.55 0.19
CA ASN A 602 -1.48 1.37 -0.89
C ASN A 602 -1.91 -0.10 -1.04
N PRO A 603 -2.87 -0.57 -0.21
CA PRO A 603 -3.34 -1.96 -0.24
C PRO A 603 -3.96 -2.36 -1.59
N ASN A 604 -4.53 -1.39 -2.32
CA ASN A 604 -5.27 -1.62 -3.56
C ASN A 604 -4.40 -1.58 -4.83
N ALA A 605 -3.10 -1.26 -4.72
CA ALA A 605 -2.21 -1.27 -5.88
C ALA A 605 -2.14 -2.68 -6.48
N LYS A 606 -2.29 -2.78 -7.81
CA LYS A 606 -2.23 -4.06 -8.51
C LYS A 606 -0.80 -4.56 -8.50
N LYS A 607 -0.59 -5.70 -7.87
CA LYS A 607 0.73 -6.30 -7.66
C LYS A 607 0.79 -7.70 -8.21
N PHE A 608 2.01 -8.15 -8.46
CA PHE A 608 2.27 -9.55 -8.81
C PHE A 608 2.14 -10.42 -7.57
N ASP A 609 1.26 -11.42 -7.64
CA ASP A 609 1.02 -12.36 -6.55
C ASP A 609 1.89 -13.61 -6.78
N PHE A 610 2.94 -13.74 -5.98
CA PHE A 610 3.88 -14.86 -6.07
C PHE A 610 3.26 -16.19 -5.57
N ASP A 611 2.21 -16.15 -4.74
CA ASP A 611 1.47 -17.37 -4.37
C ASP A 611 0.60 -17.86 -5.52
N TYR A 612 -0.06 -16.92 -6.20
CA TYR A 612 -0.82 -17.25 -7.40
C TYR A 612 0.08 -17.75 -8.53
N TYR A 613 1.29 -17.19 -8.68
CA TYR A 613 2.30 -17.70 -9.62
C TYR A 613 2.55 -19.20 -9.43
N LEU A 614 2.80 -19.66 -8.20
CA LEU A 614 3.07 -21.08 -7.92
C LEU A 614 1.91 -21.99 -8.34
N LYS A 615 0.66 -21.50 -8.32
CA LYS A 615 -0.51 -22.25 -8.79
C LYS A 615 -0.70 -22.13 -10.31
N ALA A 616 -0.31 -21.01 -10.90
CA ALA A 616 -0.59 -20.66 -12.28
C ALA A 616 0.38 -21.33 -13.28
N ILE A 617 1.63 -21.56 -12.89
CA ILE A 617 2.65 -22.11 -13.80
C ILE A 617 2.37 -23.55 -14.25
N ASP A 618 1.66 -24.33 -13.44
CA ASP A 618 1.24 -25.69 -13.78
C ASP A 618 -0.13 -25.73 -14.50
N ASN A 619 -0.77 -24.57 -14.70
CA ASN A 619 -2.07 -24.50 -15.34
C ASN A 619 -1.93 -24.55 -16.88
N PRO A 620 -2.55 -25.54 -17.57
CA PRO A 620 -2.47 -25.65 -19.04
C PRO A 620 -3.11 -24.46 -19.77
N ASP A 621 -4.05 -23.76 -19.11
CA ASP A 621 -4.72 -22.58 -19.62
C ASP A 621 -3.94 -21.27 -19.38
N LEU A 622 -2.71 -21.32 -18.85
CA LEU A 622 -1.85 -20.15 -18.71
C LEU A 622 -1.56 -19.54 -20.10
N PRO A 623 -1.90 -18.27 -20.38
CA PRO A 623 -1.79 -17.66 -21.72
C PRO A 623 -0.34 -17.29 -22.11
N PHE A 624 0.59 -18.21 -21.89
CA PHE A 624 1.99 -18.13 -22.29
C PHE A 624 2.23 -18.98 -23.54
N TYR A 625 2.83 -18.40 -24.58
CA TYR A 625 2.93 -19.00 -25.92
C TYR A 625 4.37 -19.40 -26.33
N GLY A 626 5.35 -19.23 -25.44
CA GLY A 626 6.75 -19.64 -25.64
C GLY A 626 7.12 -20.93 -24.91
N ASP A 627 8.42 -21.16 -24.75
CA ASP A 627 8.95 -22.23 -23.90
C ASP A 627 8.68 -21.91 -22.42
N LEU A 628 7.57 -22.45 -21.91
CA LEU A 628 7.14 -22.24 -20.53
C LEU A 628 8.11 -22.85 -19.52
N SER A 629 8.71 -24.01 -19.84
CA SER A 629 9.65 -24.68 -18.95
C SER A 629 10.89 -23.83 -18.73
N LEU A 630 11.50 -23.33 -19.81
CA LEU A 630 12.63 -22.41 -19.73
C LEU A 630 12.25 -21.10 -19.02
N ALA A 631 11.07 -20.54 -19.31
CA ALA A 631 10.61 -19.31 -18.67
C ALA A 631 10.44 -19.48 -17.15
N ILE A 632 9.91 -20.61 -16.68
CA ILE A 632 9.79 -20.93 -15.24
C ILE A 632 11.18 -21.03 -14.60
N GLN A 633 12.13 -21.72 -15.26
CA GLN A 633 13.51 -21.83 -14.76
C GLN A 633 14.17 -20.45 -14.62
N ILE A 634 14.09 -19.62 -15.66
CA ILE A 634 14.60 -18.25 -15.66
C ILE A 634 13.95 -17.42 -14.55
N PHE A 635 12.62 -17.49 -14.41
CA PHE A 635 11.89 -16.75 -13.39
C PHE A 635 12.28 -17.18 -11.98
N ASN A 636 12.37 -18.49 -11.74
CA ASN A 636 12.74 -19.03 -10.43
C ASN A 636 14.15 -18.62 -10.00
N LEU A 637 15.11 -18.54 -10.93
CA LEU A 637 16.47 -18.04 -10.65
C LEU A 637 16.49 -16.52 -10.44
N SER A 638 15.76 -15.77 -11.26
CA SER A 638 15.72 -14.30 -11.21
C SER A 638 15.09 -13.77 -9.91
N PHE A 639 14.07 -14.46 -9.41
CA PHE A 639 13.33 -14.07 -8.21
C PHE A 639 13.64 -14.91 -6.96
N GLY A 640 14.44 -15.97 -7.07
CA GLY A 640 14.81 -16.82 -5.93
C GLY A 640 13.64 -17.68 -5.43
N MET A 641 12.82 -18.20 -6.34
CA MET A 641 11.67 -19.04 -5.99
C MET A 641 12.07 -20.45 -5.53
N GLY A 642 13.30 -20.89 -5.84
CA GLY A 642 13.85 -22.16 -5.35
C GLY A 642 14.62 -22.06 -4.03
N VAL A 643 14.40 -21.00 -3.23
CA VAL A 643 15.12 -20.73 -1.95
C VAL A 643 16.62 -20.42 -2.13
N LYS A 644 17.11 -20.34 -3.37
CA LYS A 644 18.45 -19.80 -3.69
C LYS A 644 18.39 -18.27 -3.77
N GLU A 645 19.54 -17.63 -3.54
CA GLU A 645 19.68 -16.19 -3.79
C GLU A 645 19.32 -15.83 -5.23
N ARG A 646 18.79 -14.61 -5.39
CA ARG A 646 18.40 -14.10 -6.70
C ARG A 646 19.63 -13.93 -7.58
N MET A 647 19.52 -14.37 -8.82
CA MET A 647 20.56 -14.18 -9.83
C MET A 647 20.21 -12.99 -10.74
N GLY A 648 21.22 -12.18 -11.05
CA GLY A 648 21.08 -11.13 -12.06
C GLY A 648 20.91 -11.73 -13.46
N ALA A 649 20.34 -10.97 -14.40
CA ALA A 649 20.14 -11.44 -15.77
C ALA A 649 21.43 -12.01 -16.44
N PRO A 650 22.62 -11.40 -16.31
CA PRO A 650 23.86 -11.98 -16.85
C PRO A 650 24.25 -13.32 -16.20
N GLU A 651 23.97 -13.47 -14.91
CA GLU A 651 24.27 -14.70 -14.15
C GLU A 651 23.34 -15.83 -14.57
N VAL A 652 22.06 -15.54 -14.79
CA VAL A 652 21.07 -16.52 -15.28
C VAL A 652 21.48 -17.04 -16.66
N VAL A 653 21.86 -16.14 -17.59
CA VAL A 653 22.34 -16.51 -18.93
C VAL A 653 23.53 -17.47 -18.83
N LYS A 654 24.53 -17.12 -18.01
CA LYS A 654 25.72 -17.94 -17.78
C LYS A 654 25.39 -19.28 -17.12
N TYR A 655 24.52 -19.30 -16.13
CA TYR A 655 24.16 -20.50 -15.36
C TYR A 655 23.40 -21.52 -16.22
N LEU A 656 22.49 -21.05 -17.07
CA LEU A 656 21.69 -21.89 -17.97
C LEU A 656 22.38 -22.17 -19.32
N GLY A 657 23.54 -21.57 -19.59
CA GLY A 657 24.26 -21.73 -20.86
C GLY A 657 23.49 -21.17 -22.07
N LEU A 658 22.76 -20.08 -21.89
CA LEU A 658 21.91 -19.49 -22.93
C LEU A 658 22.72 -18.54 -23.82
N ASP A 659 22.47 -18.56 -25.13
CA ASP A 659 23.02 -17.58 -26.08
C ASP A 659 22.07 -16.38 -26.22
N TYR A 660 21.75 -15.73 -25.09
CA TYR A 660 20.82 -14.60 -25.02
C TYR A 660 21.51 -13.34 -24.50
N ASP A 661 21.11 -12.18 -25.05
CA ASP A 661 21.42 -10.90 -24.42
C ASP A 661 20.72 -10.80 -23.05
N PRO A 662 21.37 -10.30 -21.98
CA PRO A 662 20.77 -10.20 -20.65
C PRO A 662 19.43 -9.46 -20.59
N SER A 663 19.18 -8.47 -21.48
CA SER A 663 17.88 -7.78 -21.53
C SER A 663 16.72 -8.71 -21.90
N THR A 664 17.00 -9.82 -22.60
CA THR A 664 16.03 -10.84 -22.98
C THR A 664 15.45 -11.54 -21.77
N ILE A 665 16.25 -11.75 -20.71
CA ILE A 665 15.82 -12.38 -19.45
C ILE A 665 14.68 -11.58 -18.81
N ASN A 666 14.85 -10.26 -18.68
CA ASN A 666 13.81 -9.39 -18.12
C ASN A 666 12.54 -9.42 -18.97
N SER A 667 12.68 -9.51 -20.29
CA SER A 667 11.54 -9.63 -21.19
C SER A 667 10.78 -10.95 -21.01
N ILE A 668 11.48 -12.08 -20.84
CA ILE A 668 10.89 -13.39 -20.57
C ILE A 668 10.14 -13.36 -19.23
N ASN A 669 10.80 -12.87 -18.17
CA ASN A 669 10.20 -12.71 -16.84
C ASN A 669 8.93 -11.86 -16.88
N SER A 670 9.00 -10.68 -17.50
CA SER A 670 7.85 -9.79 -17.65
C SER A 670 6.70 -10.43 -18.43
N SER A 671 6.99 -11.22 -19.47
CA SER A 671 5.97 -11.93 -20.25
C SER A 671 5.31 -13.04 -19.45
N LEU A 672 6.07 -13.78 -18.63
CA LEU A 672 5.51 -14.80 -17.74
C LEU A 672 4.64 -14.14 -16.66
N MET A 673 5.11 -13.06 -16.04
CA MET A 673 4.33 -12.28 -15.07
C MET A 673 3.01 -11.79 -15.66
N LEU A 674 3.06 -11.21 -16.87
CA LEU A 674 1.87 -10.75 -17.57
C LEU A 674 0.88 -11.89 -17.82
N SER A 675 1.38 -13.07 -18.21
CA SER A 675 0.54 -14.24 -18.48
C SER A 675 -0.15 -14.74 -17.22
N VAL A 676 0.56 -14.76 -16.09
CA VAL A 676 0.01 -15.13 -14.77
C VAL A 676 -1.04 -14.10 -14.32
N CYS A 677 -0.77 -12.80 -14.46
CA CYS A 677 -1.74 -11.75 -14.16
C CYS A 677 -3.00 -11.84 -15.03
N LYS A 678 -2.83 -12.15 -16.33
CA LYS A 678 -3.94 -12.38 -17.25
C LYS A 678 -4.80 -13.57 -16.83
N LEU A 679 -4.17 -14.69 -16.45
CA LEU A 679 -4.90 -15.86 -15.95
C LEU A 679 -5.70 -15.53 -14.70
N ARG A 680 -5.13 -14.75 -13.77
CA ARG A 680 -5.82 -14.26 -12.56
C ARG A 680 -7.07 -13.44 -12.89
N ASP A 681 -7.03 -12.64 -13.96
CA ASP A 681 -8.15 -11.85 -14.47
C ASP A 681 -9.12 -12.67 -15.37
N GLY A 682 -8.93 -13.99 -15.47
CA GLY A 682 -9.78 -14.91 -16.25
C GLY A 682 -9.48 -14.96 -17.75
N ILE A 683 -8.32 -14.45 -18.18
CA ILE A 683 -7.84 -14.53 -19.55
C ILE A 683 -7.01 -15.79 -19.71
N THR A 684 -7.50 -16.74 -20.50
CA THR A 684 -6.89 -18.06 -20.68
C THR A 684 -6.17 -18.19 -22.02
N LYS A 685 -5.32 -19.22 -22.10
CA LYS A 685 -4.61 -19.61 -23.32
C LYS A 685 -5.60 -19.99 -24.41
N GLN A 686 -5.34 -19.48 -25.60
CA GLN A 686 -6.10 -19.84 -26.79
C GLN A 686 -5.66 -21.22 -27.26
N LYS A 687 -6.63 -22.11 -27.49
CA LYS A 687 -6.35 -23.37 -28.17
C LYS A 687 -5.83 -23.08 -29.57
N THR A 688 -4.74 -23.74 -29.92
CA THR A 688 -4.11 -23.67 -31.24
C THR A 688 -3.41 -24.99 -31.51
N PHE A 689 -3.21 -25.31 -32.78
CA PHE A 689 -2.35 -26.42 -33.19
C PHE A 689 -0.87 -26.03 -33.07
N SER A 690 -0.03 -27.01 -32.77
CA SER A 690 1.43 -26.88 -32.75
C SER A 690 2.00 -26.73 -34.16
N TYR A 691 3.25 -26.27 -34.25
CA TYR A 691 3.93 -26.16 -35.53
C TYR A 691 4.04 -27.52 -36.22
N ASP A 692 4.40 -28.57 -35.48
CA ASP A 692 4.58 -29.92 -36.02
C ASP A 692 3.25 -30.50 -36.52
N GLU A 693 2.15 -30.34 -35.79
CA GLU A 693 0.81 -30.75 -36.26
C GLU A 693 0.44 -30.05 -37.58
N ILE A 694 0.68 -28.74 -37.67
CA ILE A 694 0.40 -27.95 -38.89
C ILE A 694 1.30 -28.40 -40.04
N ARG A 695 2.59 -28.62 -39.77
CA ARG A 695 3.58 -29.02 -40.78
C ARG A 695 3.29 -30.43 -41.30
N SER A 696 3.08 -31.40 -40.41
CA SER A 696 2.71 -32.76 -40.77
C SER A 696 1.40 -32.80 -41.54
N TYR A 697 0.38 -32.01 -41.15
CA TYR A 697 -0.86 -31.92 -41.93
C TYR A 697 -0.62 -31.38 -43.34
N TYR A 698 0.14 -30.28 -43.46
CA TYR A 698 0.45 -29.66 -44.74
C TYR A 698 1.21 -30.60 -45.67
N ASP A 699 2.28 -31.23 -45.18
CA ASP A 699 3.12 -32.12 -45.97
C ASP A 699 2.33 -33.37 -46.43
N ASN A 700 1.50 -33.94 -45.56
CA ASN A 700 0.67 -35.12 -45.88
C ASN A 700 -0.50 -34.81 -46.85
N ASN A 701 -0.98 -33.57 -46.89
CA ASN A 701 -2.12 -33.15 -47.72
C ASN A 701 -1.73 -32.16 -48.82
N PHE A 702 -0.42 -31.97 -49.08
CA PHE A 702 0.07 -30.94 -49.98
C PHE A 702 -0.59 -31.02 -51.36
N ALA A 703 -0.69 -32.24 -51.92
CA ALA A 703 -1.26 -32.51 -53.23
C ALA A 703 -2.76 -32.18 -53.32
N THR A 704 -3.50 -32.30 -52.22
CA THR A 704 -4.97 -32.14 -52.18
C THR A 704 -5.40 -30.73 -51.77
N ILE A 705 -4.52 -29.96 -51.10
CA ILE A 705 -4.80 -28.56 -50.72
C ILE A 705 -4.76 -27.66 -51.96
N PRO A 706 -5.81 -26.87 -52.27
CA PRO A 706 -5.83 -25.94 -53.40
C PRO A 706 -4.73 -24.86 -53.31
N GLN A 707 -4.19 -24.42 -54.45
CA GLN A 707 -3.07 -23.47 -54.50
C GLN A 707 -3.32 -22.17 -53.72
N TYR A 708 -4.53 -21.62 -53.76
CA TYR A 708 -4.86 -20.41 -52.99
C TYR A 708 -4.87 -20.64 -51.46
N CYS A 709 -5.11 -21.87 -51.01
CA CYS A 709 -5.04 -22.28 -49.60
C CYS A 709 -3.58 -22.46 -49.16
N ARG A 710 -2.72 -23.02 -50.03
CA ARG A 710 -1.28 -23.19 -49.77
C ARG A 710 -0.60 -21.86 -49.41
N ASN A 711 -1.00 -20.77 -50.05
CA ASN A 711 -0.52 -19.42 -49.73
C ASN A 711 -0.67 -19.04 -48.24
N TYR A 712 -1.69 -19.52 -47.54
CA TYR A 712 -1.84 -19.27 -46.09
C TYR A 712 -0.81 -20.06 -45.26
N TYR A 713 -0.53 -21.30 -45.65
CA TYR A 713 0.48 -22.17 -45.02
C TYR A 713 1.89 -21.68 -45.31
N ASP A 714 2.21 -21.39 -46.57
CA ASP A 714 3.54 -20.88 -46.97
C ASP A 714 3.85 -19.56 -46.26
N LYS A 715 2.86 -18.66 -46.15
CA LYS A 715 2.98 -17.43 -45.37
C LYS A 715 3.17 -17.71 -43.88
N TYR A 716 2.49 -18.71 -43.32
CA TYR A 716 2.69 -19.10 -41.93
C TYR A 716 4.11 -19.64 -41.70
N PHE A 717 4.58 -20.59 -42.50
CA PHE A 717 5.92 -21.17 -42.39
C PHE A 717 7.02 -20.12 -42.61
N SER A 718 6.89 -19.27 -43.64
CA SER A 718 7.82 -18.17 -43.87
C SER A 718 7.91 -17.20 -42.69
N ASN A 719 6.78 -16.91 -42.02
CA ASN A 719 6.78 -16.07 -40.81
C ASN A 719 7.46 -16.76 -39.62
N VAL A 720 7.36 -18.08 -39.52
CA VAL A 720 8.03 -18.88 -38.48
C VAL A 720 9.54 -18.96 -38.76
N GLU A 721 9.95 -19.22 -40.01
CA GLU A 721 11.35 -19.34 -40.44
C GLU A 721 12.11 -18.00 -40.39
N ASN A 722 11.48 -16.88 -40.74
CA ASN A 722 12.08 -15.54 -40.74
C ASN A 722 12.34 -14.94 -39.33
N ARG A 723 12.48 -15.78 -38.29
CA ARG A 723 12.77 -15.36 -36.90
C ARG A 723 11.83 -14.30 -36.33
N ARG A 724 10.54 -14.29 -36.66
CA ARG A 724 9.52 -13.58 -35.85
C ARG A 724 9.15 -14.33 -34.57
N ILE A 725 10.11 -15.05 -33.95
CA ILE A 725 10.05 -15.35 -32.52
C ILE A 725 10.42 -14.06 -31.80
N ILE A 726 9.54 -13.06 -31.88
CA ILE A 726 9.62 -11.91 -31.00
C ILE A 726 9.18 -12.45 -29.64
N LYS A 727 10.14 -12.69 -28.73
CA LYS A 727 9.88 -12.99 -27.32
C LYS A 727 9.01 -14.24 -27.06
N GLY A 728 9.25 -15.31 -27.82
CA GLY A 728 8.57 -16.59 -27.61
C GLY A 728 7.12 -16.66 -28.12
N GLU A 729 6.58 -15.63 -28.78
CA GLU A 729 5.29 -15.77 -29.47
C GLU A 729 5.53 -16.36 -30.87
N ARG A 730 5.03 -17.58 -31.12
CA ARG A 730 4.96 -18.16 -32.47
C ARG A 730 4.10 -17.27 -33.36
N ALA A 731 4.40 -17.23 -34.66
CA ALA A 731 3.55 -16.54 -35.64
C ALA A 731 2.08 -16.98 -35.44
N PRO A 732 1.12 -16.06 -35.36
CA PRO A 732 -0.26 -16.43 -35.10
C PRO A 732 -0.78 -17.32 -36.22
N VAL A 733 -1.26 -18.51 -35.87
CA VAL A 733 -1.90 -19.41 -36.82
C VAL A 733 -3.16 -18.75 -37.37
N SER A 734 -3.30 -18.73 -38.69
CA SER A 734 -4.48 -18.20 -39.36
C SER A 734 -5.72 -19.01 -38.97
N TYR A 735 -6.86 -18.34 -38.78
CA TYR A 735 -8.14 -19.03 -38.60
C TYR A 735 -8.51 -19.94 -39.79
N PHE A 736 -7.94 -19.67 -40.97
CA PHE A 736 -8.05 -20.59 -42.10
C PHE A 736 -7.41 -21.95 -41.76
N ILE A 737 -6.12 -21.96 -41.41
CA ILE A 737 -5.35 -23.15 -41.05
C ILE A 737 -6.01 -23.86 -39.87
N ILE A 738 -6.44 -23.12 -38.85
CA ILE A 738 -7.14 -23.70 -37.69
C ILE A 738 -8.41 -24.44 -38.12
N ALA A 739 -9.25 -23.84 -38.96
CA ALA A 739 -10.49 -24.48 -39.38
C ALA A 739 -10.27 -25.69 -40.28
N ASP A 740 -9.27 -25.61 -41.16
CA ASP A 740 -8.84 -26.71 -42.03
C ASP A 740 -8.36 -27.91 -41.19
N LEU A 741 -7.47 -27.69 -40.21
CA LEU A 741 -7.06 -28.73 -39.28
C LEU A 741 -8.23 -29.23 -38.41
N ILE A 742 -9.14 -28.38 -37.95
CA ILE A 742 -10.31 -28.84 -37.19
C ILE A 742 -11.14 -29.82 -38.01
N ALA A 743 -11.37 -29.51 -39.29
CA ALA A 743 -12.13 -30.38 -40.19
C ALA A 743 -11.44 -31.74 -40.42
N ALA A 744 -10.11 -31.77 -40.42
CA ALA A 744 -9.32 -33.00 -40.56
C ALA A 744 -9.20 -33.80 -39.26
N THR A 745 -9.08 -33.12 -38.11
CA THR A 745 -8.81 -33.76 -36.81
C THR A 745 -10.07 -34.20 -36.09
N TYR A 746 -11.19 -33.48 -36.23
CA TYR A 746 -12.41 -33.73 -35.46
C TYR A 746 -13.53 -34.30 -36.34
N PRO A 747 -13.89 -35.59 -36.20
CA PRO A 747 -14.93 -36.23 -37.02
C PRO A 747 -16.31 -35.57 -36.92
N ASN A 748 -16.58 -34.89 -35.80
CA ASN A 748 -17.83 -34.18 -35.52
C ASN A 748 -17.76 -32.67 -35.85
N ALA A 749 -16.82 -32.25 -36.69
CA ALA A 749 -16.79 -30.89 -37.22
C ALA A 749 -18.11 -30.59 -37.97
N PHE A 750 -18.68 -29.42 -37.70
CA PHE A 750 -19.88 -28.94 -38.36
C PHE A 750 -19.60 -28.74 -39.85
N LYS A 751 -20.46 -29.32 -40.68
CA LYS A 751 -20.45 -29.17 -42.14
C LYS A 751 -21.80 -28.64 -42.56
N VAL A 752 -21.81 -27.58 -43.36
CA VAL A 752 -23.07 -26.95 -43.77
C VAL A 752 -23.87 -27.89 -44.66
N ASP A 753 -23.20 -28.67 -45.51
CA ASP A 753 -23.89 -29.52 -46.49
C ASP A 753 -24.57 -30.75 -45.89
N THR A 754 -24.17 -31.17 -44.67
CA THR A 754 -24.74 -32.35 -43.99
C THR A 754 -25.45 -32.02 -42.67
N ALA A 755 -25.50 -30.74 -42.28
CA ALA A 755 -26.11 -30.33 -41.02
C ALA A 755 -27.63 -30.47 -41.05
N THR A 756 -28.21 -30.76 -39.89
CA THR A 756 -29.67 -30.75 -39.72
C THR A 756 -30.15 -29.41 -39.16
N ARG A 757 -31.42 -29.09 -39.39
CA ARG A 757 -32.09 -27.91 -38.83
C ARG A 757 -31.93 -27.83 -37.30
N ASP A 758 -32.14 -28.95 -36.61
CA ASP A 758 -32.02 -29.03 -35.14
C ASP A 758 -30.58 -28.81 -34.65
N GLU A 759 -29.58 -29.32 -35.38
CA GLU A 759 -28.17 -29.07 -35.06
C GLU A 759 -27.86 -27.56 -35.14
N VAL A 760 -28.35 -26.88 -36.18
CA VAL A 760 -28.14 -25.44 -36.38
C VAL A 760 -28.87 -24.62 -35.31
N ILE A 761 -30.10 -24.99 -34.93
CA ILE A 761 -30.80 -24.39 -33.78
C ILE A 761 -29.96 -24.55 -32.50
N GLY A 762 -29.42 -25.74 -32.26
CA GLY A 762 -28.53 -26.02 -31.12
C GLY A 762 -27.28 -25.13 -31.13
N ILE A 763 -26.64 -24.95 -32.29
CA ILE A 763 -25.48 -24.08 -32.47
C ILE A 763 -25.82 -22.63 -32.18
N ILE A 764 -26.94 -22.12 -32.71
CA ILE A 764 -27.35 -20.72 -32.50
C ILE A 764 -27.75 -20.49 -31.04
N LYS A 765 -28.45 -21.43 -30.39
CA LYS A 765 -28.77 -21.32 -28.96
C LYS A 765 -27.50 -21.28 -28.09
N LYS A 766 -26.53 -22.14 -28.40
CA LYS A 766 -25.30 -22.28 -27.59
C LYS A 766 -24.26 -21.19 -27.86
N TYR A 767 -24.08 -20.79 -29.12
CA TYR A 767 -22.98 -19.92 -29.57
C TYR A 767 -23.46 -18.62 -30.22
N GLY A 768 -24.77 -18.37 -30.32
CA GLY A 768 -25.35 -17.24 -31.07
C GLY A 768 -24.94 -15.85 -30.60
N LYS A 769 -24.62 -15.68 -29.31
CA LYS A 769 -24.08 -14.41 -28.78
C LYS A 769 -22.68 -14.11 -29.29
N ASP A 770 -21.90 -15.16 -29.56
CA ASP A 770 -20.53 -15.02 -30.05
C ASP A 770 -20.50 -14.98 -31.58
N LEU A 771 -21.40 -15.67 -32.28
CA LEU A 771 -21.44 -15.68 -33.76
C LEU A 771 -21.58 -14.26 -34.34
N LYS A 772 -20.82 -13.96 -35.40
CA LYS A 772 -20.99 -12.72 -36.16
C LYS A 772 -22.43 -12.65 -36.71
N LYS A 773 -23.06 -11.48 -36.64
CA LYS A 773 -24.44 -11.24 -37.11
C LYS A 773 -24.68 -11.84 -38.50
N ARG A 774 -23.78 -11.58 -39.46
CA ARG A 774 -23.86 -12.14 -40.83
C ARG A 774 -23.86 -13.68 -40.90
N ILE A 775 -23.10 -14.36 -40.03
CA ILE A 775 -23.00 -15.82 -40.00
C ILE A 775 -24.26 -16.41 -39.38
N LYS A 776 -24.75 -15.80 -38.29
CA LYS A 776 -26.02 -16.18 -37.66
C LYS A 776 -27.17 -16.06 -38.67
N ILE A 777 -27.26 -14.94 -39.38
CA ILE A 777 -28.27 -14.70 -40.42
C ILE A 777 -28.14 -15.72 -41.56
N ALA A 778 -26.93 -15.98 -42.06
CA ALA A 778 -26.69 -16.95 -43.12
C ALA A 778 -27.08 -18.39 -42.71
N LEU A 779 -26.81 -18.80 -41.46
CA LEU A 779 -27.26 -20.07 -40.90
C LEU A 779 -28.79 -20.13 -40.81
N MET A 780 -29.42 -19.06 -40.31
CA MET A 780 -30.87 -18.99 -40.18
C MET A 780 -31.58 -19.07 -41.54
N GLY A 781 -31.07 -18.35 -42.55
CA GLY A 781 -31.62 -18.34 -43.90
C GLY A 781 -31.40 -19.65 -44.68
N ARG A 782 -30.26 -20.34 -44.51
CA ARG A 782 -29.97 -21.60 -45.21
C ARG A 782 -30.80 -22.79 -44.74
N PHE A 783 -31.25 -22.77 -43.48
CA PHE A 783 -31.96 -23.89 -42.85
C PHE A 783 -33.43 -23.57 -42.51
N ASP A 784 -33.96 -22.46 -43.02
CA ASP A 784 -35.33 -21.98 -42.77
C ASP A 784 -35.68 -21.94 -41.26
N ILE A 785 -34.81 -21.30 -40.50
CA ILE A 785 -34.90 -21.13 -39.04
C ILE A 785 -35.29 -19.68 -38.75
N ARG A 786 -36.53 -19.44 -38.32
CA ARG A 786 -37.03 -18.08 -38.05
C ARG A 786 -36.61 -17.58 -36.66
N GLU A 787 -36.51 -16.26 -36.48
CA GLU A 787 -36.09 -15.69 -35.20
C GLU A 787 -37.06 -16.03 -34.04
N ARG A 788 -38.35 -16.27 -34.34
CA ARG A 788 -39.35 -16.76 -33.39
C ARG A 788 -38.92 -17.99 -32.59
N GLU A 789 -38.08 -18.86 -33.16
CA GLU A 789 -37.60 -20.08 -32.51
C GLU A 789 -36.60 -19.83 -31.38
N PHE A 790 -36.09 -18.59 -31.27
CA PHE A 790 -35.19 -18.13 -30.22
C PHE A 790 -35.83 -17.09 -29.29
N MET A 791 -37.11 -16.76 -29.48
CA MET A 791 -37.83 -15.83 -28.61
C MET A 791 -38.12 -16.45 -27.23
N SER A 792 -38.18 -15.61 -26.20
CA SER A 792 -38.54 -16.08 -24.86
C SER A 792 -40.05 -16.33 -24.79
N GLY A 793 -40.50 -17.20 -23.87
CA GLY A 793 -41.93 -17.42 -23.66
C GLY A 793 -42.69 -16.14 -23.29
N LYS A 794 -42.03 -15.20 -22.59
CA LYS A 794 -42.59 -13.87 -22.29
C LYS A 794 -42.81 -13.05 -23.56
N ASP A 795 -41.83 -13.03 -24.46
CA ASP A 795 -41.91 -12.29 -25.73
C ASP A 795 -42.99 -12.88 -26.63
N ILE A 796 -43.08 -14.22 -26.70
CA ILE A 796 -44.11 -14.94 -27.46
C ILE A 796 -45.49 -14.62 -26.88
N ASN A 797 -45.67 -14.67 -25.56
CA ASN A 797 -46.92 -14.31 -24.92
C ASN A 797 -47.31 -12.85 -25.19
N HIS A 798 -46.33 -11.94 -25.25
CA HIS A 798 -46.59 -10.55 -25.61
C HIS A 798 -47.10 -10.43 -27.04
N VAL A 799 -46.49 -11.14 -27.99
CA VAL A 799 -46.99 -11.23 -29.38
C VAL A 799 -48.43 -11.70 -29.42
N PHE A 800 -48.77 -12.79 -28.72
CA PHE A 800 -50.14 -13.28 -28.69
C PHE A 800 -51.13 -12.32 -28.00
N LYS A 801 -50.72 -11.58 -26.95
CA LYS A 801 -51.54 -10.51 -26.36
C LYS A 801 -51.83 -9.40 -27.37
N MET A 802 -50.86 -9.04 -28.21
CA MET A 802 -51.06 -8.10 -29.31
C MET A 802 -52.06 -8.63 -30.35
N LEU A 803 -51.90 -9.89 -30.80
CA LEU A 803 -52.81 -10.52 -31.76
C LEU A 803 -54.24 -10.67 -31.22
N TYR A 804 -54.39 -10.98 -29.92
CA TYR A 804 -55.68 -11.00 -29.27
C TYR A 804 -56.35 -9.61 -29.25
N THR A 805 -55.56 -8.57 -28.99
CA THR A 805 -56.04 -7.18 -29.01
C THR A 805 -56.50 -6.78 -30.40
N LEU A 806 -55.74 -7.19 -31.43
CA LEU A 806 -56.10 -7.01 -32.84
C LEU A 806 -57.45 -7.66 -33.16
N ASP A 807 -57.65 -8.93 -32.78
CA ASP A 807 -58.89 -9.67 -33.01
C ASP A 807 -60.09 -9.05 -32.28
N THR A 808 -59.89 -8.62 -31.04
CA THR A 808 -60.96 -8.02 -30.23
C THR A 808 -61.40 -6.68 -30.83
N LYS A 809 -60.45 -5.81 -31.16
CA LYS A 809 -60.74 -4.51 -31.76
C LYS A 809 -61.36 -4.61 -33.16
N ARG A 810 -60.94 -5.59 -33.97
CA ARG A 810 -61.60 -5.87 -35.24
C ARG A 810 -63.05 -6.28 -35.07
N LYS A 811 -63.34 -7.22 -34.16
CA LYS A 811 -64.72 -7.63 -33.86
C LYS A 811 -65.58 -6.45 -33.38
N GLU A 812 -65.04 -5.57 -32.54
CA GLU A 812 -65.74 -4.35 -32.09
C GLU A 812 -66.03 -3.38 -33.26
N LEU A 813 -65.10 -3.23 -34.21
CA LEU A 813 -65.29 -2.42 -35.42
C LEU A 813 -66.32 -3.05 -36.37
N ASP A 814 -66.29 -4.37 -36.56
CA ASP A 814 -67.24 -5.10 -37.40
C ASP A 814 -68.66 -4.99 -36.84
N VAL A 815 -68.83 -5.16 -35.52
CA VAL A 815 -70.12 -4.98 -34.83
C VAL A 815 -70.62 -3.54 -34.95
N LYS A 816 -69.76 -2.53 -34.71
CA LYS A 816 -70.13 -1.12 -34.90
C LYS A 816 -70.52 -0.81 -36.35
N SER A 817 -69.85 -1.43 -37.33
CA SER A 817 -70.16 -1.26 -38.75
C SER A 817 -71.49 -1.92 -39.17
N LEU A 818 -71.88 -2.99 -38.47
CA LEU A 818 -73.18 -3.65 -38.63
C LEU A 818 -74.30 -2.82 -37.97
N GLU A 819 -74.06 -2.30 -36.76
CA GLU A 819 -75.00 -1.43 -36.05
C GLU A 819 -75.29 -0.14 -36.84
N LEU A 820 -74.27 0.49 -37.44
CA LEU A 820 -74.38 1.65 -38.33
C LEU A 820 -75.07 1.37 -39.68
N LYS A 821 -75.20 0.10 -40.09
CA LYS A 821 -75.96 -0.30 -41.30
C LYS A 821 -77.42 -0.68 -40.99
N SER A 822 -77.75 -0.91 -39.72
CA SER A 822 -79.11 -1.21 -39.22
C SER A 822 -79.83 -0.02 -38.59
N SER A 823 -79.17 1.13 -38.51
CA SER A 823 -79.75 2.47 -38.25
C SER A 823 -79.79 3.27 -39.54
#